data_AF-A0A9J6FXK2-F1
#
_entry.id   AF-A0A9J6FXK2-F1
#
_cell.length_a   1.000
_cell.length_b   1.000
_cell.length_c   1.000
_cell.angle_alpha   90.00
_cell.angle_beta   90.00
_cell.angle_gamma   90.00
#
_symmetry.space_group_name_H-M   'P 1'
#
loop_
_entity.id
_entity.type
_entity.pdbx_description
1 polymer ?
#
loop_
_entity_poly.entity_id
_entity_poly.type
_entity_poly.pdbx_seq_one_letter_code
_entity_poly.pdbx_strand_id
1 'polypeptide(L)'
;MHILSTGTASSRRAQVIVNGFDVALQTRRSREQLGVVHQRDVLFHDLTVTEHLSFFGALGGLAGTALENRIAELLDMFYLVEVADLRAGKLQTAQKRRLALAMAVVCGPKVLILDEPMHSMDSTSRAKMWEVLTKMKPTTCIILTTNDVTEVEAYADRISILGCGGAHKCHGHINFIQSRYGAGYNVRITKAPKFETRRTLMALKAVVPECRVLQDHRNSVILSLGPRSESATSSAAIALLERDQKEMCIESIKVNAITMQDIFTRVVLELDAAEFEAKRRANVGPKRSISKSHLGAPTENIEYSERDMLMPTENVGAVSQNVGEDVYESSVEIQAHIKAVYDLKPGKPSHKEILLAMIQKRRNYTWQTLGIPILCWILPAVLMFAECQSEKRFTNRLAVPFGGDRLRYELNDLHPESKVFVEADKESDMLKANYRRILGSQTKVEDVASVEKLMLDFKASRGAFELYKVGAQFHAGVNNSLPGRAVAWYNGDTYHTQAASLEALSSALIQKASGDTKARMETVLRPLKIRNGSTVSSRNIANLKYAEELASLLSSRVLRMVLLPATTSVVAASFVLFPIDDRVSNSKNMQLISGVHPIIYWGANYVWDMLLSLVSLITLFFPVLLCHSELISIAISVVAVFMGYIHSMLAIVYWFSFATDSLITGFLIVNALAALSGTVTSMGYQLLLIEREQNSPNLISVEQPWDPWLYGLSLLPPFSYTWAVTKVTQKVNEDRYCQGSMATVYDICAYLRNSPDEGAVLLTNLRYCCATFFASEGRQVVHLSPFSFHRDGVMVELLVMLVEGFVLLVLLGLLEEGFLRYGGRTSVPGATTPPIEFRPGVAEEKKAVEKILAGHDLSKPCTHRT
;
A
#
# COMPACT_ATOMS: atom_id res chain seq x y z
N MET A 1 28.20 -22.58 4.09
CA MET A 1 27.57 -22.90 2.79
C MET A 1 27.62 -21.74 1.80
N HIS A 2 27.25 -20.51 2.20
CA HIS A 2 27.26 -19.34 1.32
C HIS A 2 28.58 -19.13 0.55
N ILE A 3 29.75 -19.30 1.19
CA ILE A 3 31.07 -19.17 0.53
C ILE A 3 31.26 -20.21 -0.59
N LEU A 4 30.76 -21.44 -0.39
CA LEU A 4 30.87 -22.53 -1.37
C LEU A 4 29.94 -22.31 -2.57
N SER A 5 28.76 -21.70 -2.36
CA SER A 5 27.81 -21.41 -3.44
C SER A 5 28.15 -20.13 -4.21
N THR A 6 28.54 -19.05 -3.54
CA THR A 6 28.81 -17.76 -4.19
C THR A 6 30.21 -17.65 -4.78
N GLY A 7 31.15 -18.51 -4.36
CA GLY A 7 32.54 -18.46 -4.81
C GLY A 7 33.34 -17.26 -4.26
N THR A 8 32.70 -16.43 -3.43
CA THR A 8 33.31 -15.24 -2.83
C THR A 8 33.81 -15.59 -1.43
N ALA A 9 35.10 -15.91 -1.30
CA ALA A 9 35.74 -15.95 0.01
C ALA A 9 35.82 -14.52 0.57
N SER A 10 35.10 -14.22 1.65
CA SER A 10 35.13 -12.89 2.29
C SER A 10 36.47 -12.57 2.98
N SER A 11 37.40 -13.53 3.03
CA SER A 11 38.69 -13.39 3.70
C SER A 11 39.81 -14.01 2.86
N ARG A 12 40.84 -13.21 2.52
CA ARG A 12 42.07 -13.65 1.83
C ARG A 12 42.89 -14.70 2.59
N ARG A 13 42.44 -15.16 3.77
CA ARG A 13 43.17 -16.12 4.63
C ARG A 13 42.61 -17.55 4.62
N ALA A 14 41.46 -17.81 3.99
CA ALA A 14 40.86 -19.15 3.98
C ALA A 14 40.83 -19.72 2.56
N GLN A 15 41.48 -20.87 2.35
CA GLN A 15 41.45 -21.60 1.09
C GLN A 15 40.36 -22.67 1.11
N VAL A 16 39.57 -22.76 0.06
CA VAL A 16 38.49 -23.75 -0.08
C VAL A 16 38.70 -24.51 -1.38
N ILE A 17 38.94 -25.81 -1.27
CA ILE A 17 39.22 -26.69 -2.41
C ILE A 17 38.10 -27.73 -2.53
N VAL A 18 37.45 -27.78 -3.69
CA VAL A 18 36.37 -28.73 -4.02
C VAL A 18 36.85 -29.61 -5.16
N ASN A 19 36.93 -30.92 -4.92
CA ASN A 19 37.41 -31.92 -5.89
C ASN A 19 38.75 -31.53 -6.56
N GLY A 20 39.69 -30.98 -5.78
CA GLY A 20 40.99 -30.51 -6.26
C GLY A 20 41.02 -29.12 -6.89
N PHE A 21 39.88 -28.44 -7.03
CA PHE A 21 39.79 -27.09 -7.57
C PHE A 21 39.59 -26.04 -6.47
N ASP A 22 40.40 -24.99 -6.47
CA ASP A 22 40.22 -23.85 -5.56
C ASP A 22 38.99 -23.04 -5.98
N VAL A 23 38.04 -22.83 -5.05
CA VAL A 23 36.77 -22.17 -5.34
C VAL A 23 36.95 -20.69 -5.74
N ALA A 24 37.95 -20.00 -5.17
CA ALA A 24 38.21 -18.60 -5.45
C ALA A 24 38.98 -18.40 -6.77
N LEU A 25 39.91 -19.30 -7.08
CA LEU A 25 40.74 -19.20 -8.29
C LEU A 25 40.10 -19.89 -9.52
N GLN A 26 39.32 -20.94 -9.30
CA GLN A 26 38.76 -21.83 -10.33
C GLN A 26 37.26 -22.03 -10.11
N THR A 27 36.52 -20.92 -9.95
CA THR A 27 35.09 -20.90 -9.60
C THR A 27 34.21 -21.69 -10.57
N ARG A 28 34.47 -21.61 -11.90
CA ARG A 28 33.67 -22.35 -12.89
C ARG A 28 33.85 -23.86 -12.74
N ARG A 29 35.11 -24.33 -12.72
CA ARG A 29 35.42 -25.76 -12.61
C ARG A 29 34.95 -26.34 -11.28
N SER A 30 35.05 -25.60 -10.18
CA SER A 30 34.53 -26.05 -8.88
C SER A 30 33.00 -26.16 -8.87
N ARG A 31 32.27 -25.23 -9.51
CA ARG A 31 30.80 -25.28 -9.63
C ARG A 31 30.30 -26.42 -10.50
N GLU A 32 31.00 -26.75 -11.57
CA GLU A 32 30.67 -27.92 -12.42
C GLU A 32 30.74 -29.24 -11.64
N GLN A 33 31.47 -29.29 -10.52
CA GLN A 33 31.59 -30.48 -9.67
C GLN A 33 30.60 -30.50 -8.50
N LEU A 34 29.82 -29.42 -8.31
CA LEU A 34 29.05 -29.16 -7.09
C LEU A 34 27.54 -29.10 -7.35
N GLY A 35 26.76 -29.88 -6.61
CA GLY A 35 25.31 -29.70 -6.46
C GLY A 35 25.01 -29.06 -5.11
N VAL A 36 24.08 -28.12 -5.06
CA VAL A 36 23.68 -27.44 -3.80
C VAL A 36 22.17 -27.39 -3.68
N VAL A 37 21.66 -27.75 -2.51
CA VAL A 37 20.26 -27.57 -2.12
C VAL A 37 20.22 -26.71 -0.86
N HIS A 38 19.55 -25.56 -0.93
CA HIS A 38 19.38 -24.63 0.19
C HIS A 38 18.22 -25.03 1.09
N GLN A 39 18.08 -24.43 2.28
CA GLN A 39 16.96 -24.69 3.20
C GLN A 39 15.59 -24.35 2.57
N ARG A 40 15.53 -23.30 1.73
CA ARG A 40 14.34 -22.94 0.93
C ARG A 40 14.48 -23.48 -0.48
N ASP A 41 13.40 -24.04 -1.02
CA ASP A 41 13.37 -24.55 -2.40
C ASP A 41 13.34 -23.37 -3.39
N VAL A 42 14.37 -23.26 -4.22
CA VAL A 42 14.49 -22.24 -5.26
C VAL A 42 13.89 -22.80 -6.55
N LEU A 43 12.58 -22.66 -6.72
CA LEU A 43 11.81 -23.20 -7.85
C LEU A 43 11.03 -22.11 -8.60
N PHE A 44 10.89 -22.26 -9.92
CA PHE A 44 10.04 -21.42 -10.74
C PHE A 44 8.60 -21.92 -10.67
N HIS A 45 7.68 -21.14 -10.13
CA HIS A 45 6.34 -21.63 -9.78
C HIS A 45 5.52 -22.07 -11.01
N ASP A 46 5.78 -21.47 -12.17
CA ASP A 46 5.03 -21.71 -13.41
C ASP A 46 5.59 -22.82 -14.29
N LEU A 47 6.84 -23.23 -14.09
CA LEU A 47 7.46 -24.31 -14.85
C LEU A 47 7.03 -25.68 -14.31
N THR A 48 6.85 -26.64 -15.21
CA THR A 48 6.59 -28.05 -14.85
C THR A 48 7.83 -28.74 -14.29
N VAL A 49 7.67 -29.89 -13.63
CA VAL A 49 8.79 -30.68 -13.12
C VAL A 49 9.75 -31.06 -14.26
N THR A 50 9.21 -31.53 -15.39
CA THR A 50 10.00 -31.88 -16.59
C THR A 50 10.72 -30.66 -17.16
N GLU A 51 10.08 -29.51 -17.22
CA GLU A 51 10.70 -28.25 -17.70
C GLU A 51 11.85 -27.80 -16.80
N HIS A 52 11.75 -27.95 -15.48
CA HIS A 52 12.86 -27.66 -14.56
C HIS A 52 14.07 -28.56 -14.85
N LEU A 53 13.86 -29.88 -14.94
CA LEU A 53 14.95 -30.83 -15.18
C LEU A 53 15.57 -30.63 -16.57
N SER A 54 14.75 -30.34 -17.58
CA SER A 54 15.23 -30.00 -18.91
C SER A 54 16.07 -28.73 -18.92
N PHE A 55 15.60 -27.66 -18.25
CA PHE A 55 16.32 -26.39 -18.16
C PHE A 55 17.68 -26.52 -17.46
N PHE A 56 17.72 -27.13 -16.27
CA PHE A 56 18.98 -27.30 -15.52
C PHE A 56 19.91 -28.33 -16.18
N GLY A 57 19.37 -29.36 -16.83
CA GLY A 57 20.15 -30.31 -17.62
C GLY A 57 20.81 -29.64 -18.83
N ALA A 58 20.07 -28.80 -19.57
CA ALA A 58 20.59 -28.03 -20.69
C ALA A 58 21.66 -27.01 -20.26
N LEU A 59 21.47 -26.31 -19.14
CA LEU A 59 22.49 -25.43 -18.55
C LEU A 59 23.78 -26.18 -18.21
N GLY A 60 23.68 -27.46 -17.83
CA GLY A 60 24.80 -28.36 -17.59
C GLY A 60 25.46 -28.93 -18.84
N GLY A 61 24.97 -28.61 -20.04
CA GLY A 61 25.51 -29.10 -21.31
C GLY A 61 24.93 -30.43 -21.79
N LEU A 62 23.86 -30.94 -21.19
CA LEU A 62 23.13 -32.11 -21.70
C LEU A 62 22.18 -31.68 -22.83
N ALA A 63 22.10 -32.47 -23.91
CA ALA A 63 21.22 -32.18 -25.04
C ALA A 63 20.71 -33.47 -25.71
N GLY A 64 19.61 -33.35 -26.46
CA GLY A 64 19.01 -34.44 -27.23
C GLY A 64 18.62 -35.64 -26.37
N THR A 65 18.87 -36.84 -26.89
CA THR A 65 18.49 -38.11 -26.24
C THR A 65 19.18 -38.33 -24.88
N ALA A 66 20.38 -37.77 -24.68
CA ALA A 66 21.08 -37.88 -23.40
C ALA A 66 20.35 -37.09 -22.29
N LEU A 67 19.79 -35.93 -22.62
CA LEU A 67 18.98 -35.14 -21.69
C LEU A 67 17.65 -35.84 -21.37
N GLU A 68 16.96 -36.34 -22.39
CA GLU A 68 15.67 -37.05 -22.22
C GLU A 68 15.83 -38.29 -21.33
N ASN A 69 16.86 -39.11 -21.59
CA ASN A 69 17.17 -40.28 -20.77
C ASN A 69 17.50 -39.88 -19.32
N ARG A 70 18.26 -38.80 -19.13
CA ARG A 70 18.61 -38.30 -17.80
C ARG A 70 17.39 -37.79 -17.03
N ILE A 71 16.47 -37.10 -17.70
CA ILE A 71 15.22 -36.64 -17.09
C ILE A 71 14.37 -37.84 -16.67
N ALA A 72 14.19 -38.84 -17.54
CA ALA A 72 13.42 -40.04 -17.22
C ALA A 72 14.01 -40.79 -16.02
N GLU A 73 15.34 -40.95 -15.96
CA GLU A 73 16.04 -41.55 -14.83
C GLU A 73 15.78 -40.78 -13.52
N LEU A 74 15.84 -39.45 -13.55
CA LEU A 74 15.64 -38.62 -12.36
C LEU A 74 14.18 -38.59 -11.91
N LEU A 75 13.22 -38.58 -12.85
CA LEU A 75 11.80 -38.65 -12.51
C LEU A 75 11.48 -39.96 -11.77
N ASP A 76 12.06 -41.08 -12.20
CA ASP A 76 11.93 -42.38 -11.51
C ASP A 76 12.65 -42.38 -10.16
N MET A 77 13.94 -42.02 -10.15
CA MET A 77 14.79 -42.01 -8.94
C MET A 77 14.18 -41.15 -7.82
N PHE A 78 13.60 -39.99 -8.15
CA PHE A 78 13.04 -39.06 -7.18
C PHE A 78 11.53 -39.23 -6.95
N TYR A 79 10.90 -40.29 -7.47
CA TYR A 79 9.47 -40.54 -7.34
C TYR A 79 8.61 -39.35 -7.79
N LEU A 80 8.94 -38.77 -8.95
CA LEU A 80 8.29 -37.59 -9.54
C LEU A 80 7.52 -37.89 -10.85
N VAL A 81 7.50 -39.14 -11.32
CA VAL A 81 6.85 -39.55 -12.57
C VAL A 81 5.39 -39.09 -12.64
N GLU A 82 4.60 -39.32 -11.59
CA GLU A 82 3.17 -38.97 -11.54
C GLU A 82 2.91 -37.46 -11.59
N VAL A 83 3.91 -36.65 -11.26
CA VAL A 83 3.81 -35.19 -11.18
C VAL A 83 4.69 -34.48 -12.21
N ALA A 84 5.22 -35.21 -13.19
CA ALA A 84 6.16 -34.70 -14.19
C ALA A 84 5.63 -33.45 -14.94
N ASP A 85 4.34 -33.45 -15.26
CA ASP A 85 3.68 -32.35 -16.01
C ASP A 85 3.01 -31.32 -15.10
N LEU A 86 3.10 -31.46 -13.77
CA LEU A 86 2.58 -30.47 -12.84
C LEU A 86 3.55 -29.30 -12.67
N ARG A 87 2.99 -28.09 -12.63
CA ARG A 87 3.74 -26.87 -12.30
C ARG A 87 4.25 -26.92 -10.87
N ALA A 88 5.48 -26.45 -10.63
CA ALA A 88 6.11 -26.50 -9.31
C ALA A 88 5.29 -25.78 -8.22
N GLY A 89 4.54 -24.73 -8.58
CA GLY A 89 3.62 -24.04 -7.66
C GLY A 89 2.54 -24.95 -7.06
N LYS A 90 2.12 -26.01 -7.76
CA LYS A 90 1.08 -26.97 -7.34
C LYS A 90 1.63 -28.18 -6.59
N LEU A 91 2.96 -28.32 -6.49
CA LEU A 91 3.59 -29.45 -5.80
C LEU A 91 3.45 -29.32 -4.28
N GLN A 92 3.33 -30.46 -3.61
CA GLN A 92 3.45 -30.53 -2.16
C GLN A 92 4.88 -30.22 -1.72
N THR A 93 5.08 -29.78 -0.48
CA THR A 93 6.40 -29.42 0.07
C THR A 93 7.45 -30.52 -0.13
N ALA A 94 7.11 -31.78 0.15
CA ALA A 94 8.02 -32.90 -0.06
C ALA A 94 8.39 -33.13 -1.54
N GLN A 95 7.45 -32.89 -2.47
CA GLN A 95 7.68 -33.00 -3.91
C GLN A 95 8.57 -31.87 -4.42
N LYS A 96 8.35 -30.62 -3.94
CA LYS A 96 9.24 -29.47 -4.20
C LYS A 96 10.67 -29.78 -3.77
N ARG A 97 10.83 -30.40 -2.60
CA ARG A 97 12.13 -30.80 -2.08
C ARG A 97 12.83 -31.85 -2.94
N ARG A 98 12.10 -32.87 -3.39
CA ARG A 98 12.61 -33.88 -4.32
C ARG A 98 13.00 -33.28 -5.67
N LEU A 99 12.22 -32.34 -6.20
CA LEU A 99 12.56 -31.62 -7.42
C LEU A 99 13.83 -30.77 -7.24
N ALA A 100 13.96 -30.03 -6.14
CA ALA A 100 15.16 -29.25 -5.85
C ALA A 100 16.42 -30.14 -5.79
N LEU A 101 16.30 -31.33 -5.21
CA LEU A 101 17.39 -32.30 -5.18
C LEU A 101 17.69 -32.89 -6.56
N ALA A 102 16.66 -33.26 -7.33
CA ALA A 102 16.80 -33.74 -8.70
C ALA A 102 17.50 -32.73 -9.62
N MET A 103 17.16 -31.44 -9.48
CA MET A 103 17.84 -30.34 -10.16
C MET A 103 19.32 -30.24 -9.77
N ALA A 104 19.64 -30.38 -8.48
CA ALA A 104 21.03 -30.32 -8.02
C ALA A 104 21.90 -31.46 -8.55
N VAL A 105 21.30 -32.62 -8.87
CA VAL A 105 22.04 -33.79 -9.36
C VAL A 105 21.91 -34.06 -10.86
N VAL A 106 21.19 -33.21 -11.60
CA VAL A 106 20.89 -33.44 -13.02
C VAL A 106 22.16 -33.63 -13.85
N CYS A 107 23.20 -32.85 -13.58
CA CYS A 107 24.50 -32.90 -14.25
C CYS A 107 25.49 -33.91 -13.64
N GLY A 108 25.10 -34.67 -12.62
CA GLY A 108 25.97 -35.66 -11.96
C GLY A 108 27.16 -35.06 -11.19
N PRO A 109 26.93 -34.18 -10.20
CA PRO A 109 28.01 -33.57 -9.43
C PRO A 109 28.78 -34.61 -8.59
N LYS A 110 30.08 -34.34 -8.36
CA LYS A 110 30.94 -35.17 -7.49
C LYS A 110 30.77 -34.85 -6.02
N VAL A 111 30.37 -33.62 -5.70
CA VAL A 111 30.09 -33.16 -4.33
C VAL A 111 28.68 -32.58 -4.29
N LEU A 112 27.86 -33.05 -3.35
CA LEU A 112 26.49 -32.60 -3.15
C LEU A 112 26.36 -32.02 -1.75
N ILE A 113 25.93 -30.76 -1.64
CA ILE A 113 25.72 -30.06 -0.37
C ILE A 113 24.23 -29.88 -0.13
N LEU A 114 23.75 -30.33 1.02
CA LEU A 114 22.34 -30.32 1.38
C LEU A 114 22.14 -29.58 2.71
N ASP A 115 21.43 -28.45 2.65
CA ASP A 115 21.12 -27.64 3.84
C ASP A 115 19.75 -28.00 4.40
N GLU A 116 19.71 -28.74 5.51
CA GLU A 116 18.50 -29.30 6.11
C GLU A 116 17.51 -29.89 5.08
N PRO A 117 17.93 -30.91 4.29
CA PRO A 117 17.13 -31.45 3.21
C PRO A 117 15.79 -32.04 3.66
N MET A 118 15.71 -32.51 4.90
CA MET A 118 14.57 -33.25 5.43
C MET A 118 13.58 -32.37 6.21
N HIS A 119 13.87 -31.08 6.37
CA HIS A 119 13.03 -30.18 7.14
C HIS A 119 11.63 -30.08 6.53
N SER A 120 10.59 -30.14 7.37
CA SER A 120 9.17 -30.09 6.95
C SER A 120 8.68 -31.27 6.08
N MET A 121 9.39 -32.40 6.07
CA MET A 121 8.93 -33.64 5.43
C MET A 121 8.33 -34.62 6.45
N ASP A 122 7.27 -35.33 6.07
CA ASP A 122 6.70 -36.41 6.87
C ASP A 122 7.65 -37.63 6.93
N SER A 123 7.44 -38.54 7.89
CA SER A 123 8.30 -39.71 8.09
C SER A 123 8.47 -40.57 6.83
N THR A 124 7.39 -40.75 6.05
CA THR A 124 7.41 -41.55 4.81
C THR A 124 8.26 -40.88 3.74
N SER A 125 8.07 -39.57 3.53
CA SER A 125 8.85 -38.86 2.51
C SER A 125 10.33 -38.71 2.88
N ARG A 126 10.65 -38.59 4.17
CA ARG A 126 12.04 -38.64 4.67
C ARG A 126 12.70 -39.98 4.37
N ALA A 127 12.02 -41.10 4.65
CA ALA A 127 12.55 -42.43 4.36
C ALA A 127 12.86 -42.61 2.86
N LYS A 128 11.93 -42.19 1.98
CA LYS A 128 12.15 -42.21 0.52
C LYS A 128 13.33 -41.35 0.10
N MET A 129 13.49 -40.16 0.68
CA MET A 129 14.62 -39.29 0.37
C MET A 129 15.95 -39.90 0.78
N TRP A 130 16.02 -40.51 1.97
CA TRP A 130 17.22 -41.22 2.43
C TRP A 130 17.58 -42.43 1.57
N GLU A 131 16.59 -43.14 1.03
CA GLU A 131 16.82 -44.22 0.07
C GLU A 131 17.57 -43.70 -1.17
N VAL A 132 17.14 -42.54 -1.70
CA VAL A 132 17.79 -41.89 -2.85
C VAL A 132 19.22 -41.43 -2.51
N LEU A 133 19.41 -40.75 -1.37
CA LEU A 133 20.74 -40.32 -0.92
C LEU A 133 21.70 -41.52 -0.75
N THR A 134 21.20 -42.63 -0.21
CA THR A 134 21.98 -43.86 0.00
C THR A 134 22.39 -44.50 -1.32
N LYS A 135 21.52 -44.47 -2.35
CA LYS A 135 21.85 -44.93 -3.71
C LYS A 135 22.92 -44.07 -4.38
N MET A 136 22.99 -42.77 -4.08
CA MET A 136 24.00 -41.85 -4.66
C MET A 136 25.34 -41.83 -3.93
N LYS A 137 25.36 -42.25 -2.66
CA LYS A 137 26.54 -42.27 -1.79
C LYS A 137 27.80 -42.95 -2.39
N PRO A 138 27.71 -44.03 -3.20
CA PRO A 138 28.90 -44.66 -3.78
C PRO A 138 29.62 -43.80 -4.83
N THR A 139 28.92 -42.88 -5.50
CA THR A 139 29.45 -42.10 -6.63
C THR A 139 29.63 -40.61 -6.34
N THR A 140 28.95 -40.09 -5.32
CA THR A 140 28.92 -38.68 -4.96
C THR A 140 29.20 -38.49 -3.47
N CYS A 141 30.08 -37.55 -3.14
CA CYS A 141 30.33 -37.12 -1.76
C CYS A 141 29.19 -36.21 -1.29
N ILE A 142 28.43 -36.62 -0.28
CA ILE A 142 27.27 -35.87 0.22
C ILE A 142 27.65 -35.21 1.56
N ILE A 143 27.53 -33.88 1.61
CA ILE A 143 27.69 -33.08 2.83
C ILE A 143 26.30 -32.56 3.21
N LEU A 144 25.80 -32.98 4.36
CA LEU A 144 24.46 -32.67 4.83
C LEU A 144 24.53 -31.98 6.19
N THR A 145 23.79 -30.89 6.35
CA THR A 145 23.52 -30.28 7.66
C THR A 145 22.15 -30.70 8.15
N THR A 146 22.07 -31.09 9.42
CA THR A 146 20.83 -31.43 10.09
C THR A 146 20.98 -31.14 11.58
N ASN A 147 19.89 -30.77 12.21
CA ASN A 147 19.76 -30.68 13.67
C ASN A 147 19.22 -32.00 14.28
N ASP A 148 18.79 -32.94 13.44
CA ASP A 148 18.28 -34.23 13.88
C ASP A 148 19.43 -35.22 14.01
N VAL A 149 19.87 -35.45 15.26
CA VAL A 149 20.96 -36.38 15.57
C VAL A 149 20.60 -37.83 15.23
N THR A 150 19.30 -38.18 15.21
CA THR A 150 18.87 -39.54 14.84
C THR A 150 19.12 -39.82 13.37
N GLU A 151 18.97 -38.82 12.50
CA GLU A 151 19.30 -38.94 11.07
C GLU A 151 20.80 -39.13 10.87
N VAL A 152 21.61 -38.38 11.62
CA VAL A 152 23.07 -38.51 11.59
C VAL A 152 23.48 -39.92 12.04
N GLU A 153 22.89 -40.43 13.11
CA GLU A 153 23.21 -41.75 13.65
C GLU A 153 22.89 -42.89 12.69
N ALA A 154 21.78 -42.77 11.95
CA ALA A 154 21.33 -43.79 11.03
C ALA A 154 22.11 -43.83 9.70
N TYR A 155 22.51 -42.67 9.14
CA TYR A 155 22.95 -42.61 7.73
C TYR A 155 24.37 -42.05 7.51
N ALA A 156 24.94 -41.31 8.46
CA ALA A 156 26.22 -40.63 8.26
C ALA A 156 27.43 -41.56 8.45
N ASP A 157 28.43 -41.47 7.57
CA ASP A 157 29.71 -42.17 7.77
C ASP A 157 30.61 -41.44 8.77
N ARG A 158 30.56 -40.11 8.70
CA ARG A 158 31.37 -39.17 9.46
C ARG A 158 30.53 -37.99 9.87
N ILE A 159 30.79 -37.47 11.05
CA ILE A 159 30.04 -36.39 11.67
C ILE A 159 31.03 -35.27 12.00
N SER A 160 30.60 -34.03 11.79
CA SER A 160 31.27 -32.84 12.29
C SER A 160 30.27 -32.03 13.12
N ILE A 161 30.62 -31.75 14.38
CA ILE A 161 29.80 -30.97 15.31
C ILE A 161 30.34 -29.55 15.34
N LEU A 162 29.46 -28.60 15.04
CA LEU A 162 29.72 -27.16 15.08
C LEU A 162 29.01 -26.56 16.30
N GLY A 163 29.70 -25.70 17.05
CA GLY A 163 29.15 -24.99 18.21
C GLY A 163 28.78 -23.53 17.91
N CYS A 164 28.50 -22.76 18.95
CA CYS A 164 28.09 -21.35 18.82
C CYS A 164 29.12 -20.53 18.02
N GLY A 165 28.62 -19.68 17.10
CA GLY A 165 29.48 -18.84 16.26
C GLY A 165 30.25 -19.60 15.16
N GLY A 166 29.90 -20.86 14.89
CA GLY A 166 30.50 -21.66 13.81
C GLY A 166 31.83 -22.33 14.18
N ALA A 167 32.18 -22.35 15.47
CA ALA A 167 33.40 -23.01 15.94
C ALA A 167 33.29 -24.53 15.76
N HIS A 168 34.24 -25.12 15.05
CA HIS A 168 34.32 -26.57 14.89
C HIS A 168 34.73 -27.23 16.21
N LYS A 169 33.88 -28.11 16.75
CA LYS A 169 34.09 -28.73 18.07
C LYS A 169 34.71 -30.12 17.95
N CYS A 170 34.12 -30.99 17.14
CA CYS A 170 34.69 -32.32 16.91
C CYS A 170 34.29 -32.87 15.54
N HIS A 171 35.09 -33.81 15.04
CA HIS A 171 34.83 -34.51 13.77
C HIS A 171 35.38 -35.93 13.84
N GLY A 172 34.68 -36.89 13.25
CA GLY A 172 35.14 -38.28 13.18
C GLY A 172 34.08 -39.24 12.67
N HIS A 173 34.42 -40.53 12.64
CA HIS A 173 33.42 -41.59 12.50
C HIS A 173 32.51 -41.63 13.72
N ILE A 174 31.25 -42.02 13.53
CA ILE A 174 30.27 -42.09 14.62
C ILE A 174 30.76 -42.97 15.79
N ASN A 175 31.31 -44.15 15.48
CA ASN A 175 31.85 -45.07 16.49
C ASN A 175 32.99 -44.44 17.31
N PHE A 176 33.82 -43.60 16.68
CA PHE A 176 34.90 -42.90 17.39
C PHE A 176 34.32 -41.86 18.36
N ILE A 177 33.34 -41.08 17.92
CA ILE A 177 32.67 -40.07 18.75
C ILE A 177 31.93 -40.75 19.91
N GLN A 178 31.21 -41.84 19.65
CA GLN A 178 30.55 -42.66 20.67
C GLN A 178 31.56 -43.26 21.66
N SER A 179 32.69 -43.80 21.20
CA SER A 179 33.70 -44.35 22.10
C SER A 179 34.36 -43.29 22.99
N ARG A 180 34.54 -42.07 22.47
CA ARG A 180 35.27 -40.99 23.14
C ARG A 180 34.40 -40.17 24.08
N TYR A 181 33.15 -39.93 23.70
CA TYR A 181 32.24 -39.03 24.41
C TYR A 181 30.95 -39.72 24.93
N GLY A 182 30.61 -40.89 24.39
CA GLY A 182 29.43 -41.69 24.76
C GLY A 182 29.67 -42.69 25.89
N ALA A 183 30.82 -42.62 26.54
CA ALA A 183 31.13 -43.45 27.69
C ALA A 183 30.34 -42.95 28.91
N GLY A 184 29.64 -43.84 29.62
CA GLY A 184 28.86 -43.54 30.84
C GLY A 184 27.38 -43.96 30.77
N TYR A 185 26.62 -43.65 31.83
CA TYR A 185 25.17 -43.91 31.91
C TYR A 185 24.41 -42.67 32.38
N ASN A 186 23.25 -42.42 31.80
CA ASN A 186 22.32 -41.41 32.28
C ASN A 186 21.27 -42.08 33.17
N VAL A 187 21.20 -41.65 34.42
CA VAL A 187 20.22 -42.14 35.40
C VAL A 187 19.13 -41.10 35.55
N ARG A 188 17.91 -41.49 35.18
CA ARG A 188 16.69 -40.71 35.44
C ARG A 188 16.05 -41.21 36.72
N ILE A 189 15.94 -40.31 37.69
CA ILE A 189 15.35 -40.56 39.00
C ILE A 189 14.01 -39.82 39.04
N THR A 190 12.93 -40.54 39.35
CA THR A 190 11.61 -39.94 39.62
C THR A 190 11.54 -39.56 41.10
N LYS A 191 11.17 -38.31 41.39
CA LYS A 191 11.26 -37.69 42.71
C LYS A 191 10.02 -38.00 43.56
N ALA A 192 10.20 -38.49 44.78
CA ALA A 192 9.12 -38.52 45.77
C ALA A 192 8.98 -37.14 46.48
N PRO A 193 7.89 -36.89 47.26
CA PRO A 193 7.55 -35.57 47.83
C PRO A 193 8.57 -34.94 48.81
N LYS A 194 9.70 -35.60 49.09
CA LYS A 194 10.80 -35.14 49.96
C LYS A 194 12.18 -35.37 49.33
N PHE A 195 12.26 -35.58 48.02
CA PHE A 195 13.51 -35.82 47.31
C PHE A 195 14.40 -34.58 47.30
N GLU A 196 15.66 -34.74 47.71
CA GLU A 196 16.69 -33.71 47.63
C GLU A 196 17.75 -34.08 46.59
N THR A 197 17.81 -33.31 45.51
CA THR A 197 18.80 -33.51 44.43
C THR A 197 20.23 -33.37 44.95
N ARG A 198 20.50 -32.37 45.82
CA ARG A 198 21.84 -32.10 46.36
C ARG A 198 22.39 -33.26 47.20
N ARG A 199 21.55 -33.85 48.06
CA ARG A 199 21.90 -34.98 48.91
C ARG A 199 22.22 -36.23 48.08
N THR A 200 21.38 -36.52 47.09
CA THR A 200 21.57 -37.64 46.14
C THR A 200 22.84 -37.45 45.31
N LEU A 201 23.11 -36.24 44.82
CA LEU A 201 24.32 -35.92 44.08
C LEU A 201 25.58 -36.05 44.93
N MET A 202 25.55 -35.63 46.20
CA MET A 202 26.69 -35.78 47.12
C MET A 202 27.01 -37.25 47.41
N ALA A 203 25.97 -38.08 47.65
CA ALA A 203 26.13 -39.51 47.83
C ALA A 203 26.72 -40.19 46.59
N LEU A 204 26.25 -39.80 45.39
CA LEU A 204 26.78 -40.32 44.14
C LEU A 204 28.20 -39.82 43.85
N LYS A 205 28.53 -38.56 44.16
CA LYS A 205 29.90 -38.02 44.01
C LYS A 205 30.92 -38.70 44.91
N ALA A 206 30.51 -39.29 46.02
CA ALA A 206 31.39 -40.09 46.87
C ALA A 206 31.81 -41.41 46.20
N VAL A 207 31.00 -41.95 45.28
CA VAL A 207 31.27 -43.21 44.55
C VAL A 207 31.79 -42.93 43.13
N VAL A 208 31.23 -41.92 42.46
CA VAL A 208 31.58 -41.46 41.11
C VAL A 208 31.80 -39.95 41.17
N PRO A 209 33.06 -39.51 41.40
CA PRO A 209 33.40 -38.09 41.56
C PRO A 209 32.95 -37.20 40.40
N GLU A 210 32.89 -37.79 39.20
CA GLU A 210 32.51 -37.11 37.95
C GLU A 210 30.98 -37.01 37.76
N CYS A 211 30.16 -37.45 38.72
CA CYS A 211 28.71 -37.37 38.60
C CYS A 211 28.21 -35.92 38.54
N ARG A 212 27.35 -35.62 37.56
CA ARG A 212 26.80 -34.29 37.31
C ARG A 212 25.30 -34.34 37.06
N VAL A 213 24.60 -33.29 37.46
CA VAL A 213 23.19 -33.08 37.11
C VAL A 213 23.12 -32.52 35.69
N LEU A 214 22.40 -33.20 34.79
CA LEU A 214 22.16 -32.71 33.44
C LEU A 214 20.89 -31.85 33.39
N GLN A 215 19.81 -32.34 34.00
CA GLN A 215 18.53 -31.65 34.06
C GLN A 215 17.83 -31.95 35.39
N ASP A 216 17.30 -30.92 36.03
CA ASP A 216 16.51 -31.07 37.25
C ASP A 216 15.08 -30.56 37.04
N HIS A 217 14.14 -31.47 36.79
CA HIS A 217 12.72 -31.17 36.61
C HIS A 217 11.95 -31.34 37.92
N ARG A 218 10.72 -30.81 38.00
CA ARG A 218 9.89 -30.87 39.22
C ARG A 218 9.66 -32.29 39.74
N ASN A 219 9.47 -33.26 38.83
CA ASN A 219 9.17 -34.65 39.17
C ASN A 219 10.29 -35.63 38.84
N SER A 220 11.38 -35.18 38.20
CA SER A 220 12.48 -36.07 37.83
C SER A 220 13.81 -35.34 37.74
N VAL A 221 14.89 -35.99 38.14
CA VAL A 221 16.27 -35.52 37.89
C VAL A 221 16.98 -36.49 36.94
N ILE A 222 17.77 -35.94 36.01
CA ILE A 222 18.63 -36.71 35.12
C ILE A 222 20.08 -36.45 35.51
N LEU A 223 20.78 -37.50 35.89
CA LEU A 223 22.17 -37.48 36.34
C LEU A 223 23.05 -38.21 35.32
N SER A 224 24.21 -37.65 35.02
CA SER A 224 25.24 -38.35 34.24
C SER A 224 26.21 -39.03 35.21
N LEU A 225 26.33 -40.35 35.10
CA LEU A 225 27.42 -41.14 35.65
C LEU A 225 28.52 -41.12 34.57
N GLY A 226 29.68 -40.51 34.88
CA GLY A 226 30.76 -40.18 33.93
C GLY A 226 31.32 -41.33 33.07
N PRO A 227 32.34 -41.07 32.24
CA PRO A 227 32.88 -42.04 31.28
C PRO A 227 33.24 -43.43 31.84
N ARG A 228 33.00 -44.45 31.00
CA ARG A 228 33.11 -45.91 31.18
C ARG A 228 34.47 -46.45 31.67
N SER A 229 35.46 -45.62 32.02
CA SER A 229 36.80 -46.12 32.39
C SER A 229 36.78 -46.99 33.66
N GLU A 230 35.68 -46.99 34.42
CA GLU A 230 35.47 -47.87 35.57
C GLU A 230 34.03 -48.43 35.57
N SER A 231 33.74 -49.47 34.78
CA SER A 231 32.42 -50.12 34.78
C SER A 231 31.96 -50.59 36.18
N ALA A 232 32.91 -50.79 37.11
CA ALA A 232 32.65 -51.16 38.50
C ALA A 232 32.14 -49.99 39.37
N THR A 233 32.52 -48.73 39.09
CA THR A 233 32.04 -47.57 39.86
C THR A 233 30.67 -47.12 39.40
N SER A 234 30.37 -47.23 38.10
CA SER A 234 29.00 -47.02 37.58
C SER A 234 28.00 -48.05 38.12
N SER A 235 28.39 -49.32 38.19
CA SER A 235 27.53 -50.36 38.79
C SER A 235 27.39 -50.17 40.31
N ALA A 236 28.44 -49.76 41.01
CA ALA A 236 28.37 -49.41 42.43
C ALA A 236 27.45 -48.20 42.69
N ALA A 237 27.47 -47.20 41.83
CA ALA A 237 26.57 -46.04 41.91
C ALA A 237 25.10 -46.42 41.69
N ILE A 238 24.82 -47.29 40.71
CA ILE A 238 23.46 -47.81 40.47
C ILE A 238 23.01 -48.65 41.68
N ALA A 239 23.86 -49.53 42.20
CA ALA A 239 23.57 -50.34 43.38
C ALA A 239 23.32 -49.48 44.65
N LEU A 240 24.04 -48.37 44.82
CA LEU A 240 23.80 -47.41 45.91
C LEU A 240 22.40 -46.78 45.80
N LEU A 241 22.01 -46.37 44.59
CA LEU A 241 20.70 -45.77 44.34
C LEU A 241 19.55 -46.77 44.55
N GLU A 242 19.73 -48.03 44.16
CA GLU A 242 18.76 -49.10 44.39
C GLU A 242 18.67 -49.48 45.88
N ARG A 243 19.81 -49.56 46.58
CA ARG A 243 19.85 -49.93 48.00
C ARG A 243 19.19 -48.88 48.89
N ASP A 244 19.56 -47.62 48.70
CA ASP A 244 19.12 -46.52 49.56
C ASP A 244 17.91 -45.78 48.94
N GLN A 245 17.20 -46.40 47.98
CA GLN A 245 16.08 -45.80 47.23
C GLN A 245 15.01 -45.17 48.15
N LYS A 246 14.66 -45.86 49.25
CA LYS A 246 13.67 -45.36 50.23
C LYS A 246 14.20 -44.21 51.07
N GLU A 247 15.48 -44.23 51.46
CA GLU A 247 16.11 -43.18 52.27
C GLU A 247 16.35 -41.90 51.47
N MET A 248 16.71 -42.05 50.19
CA MET A 248 16.89 -40.92 49.26
C MET A 248 15.56 -40.39 48.69
N CYS A 249 14.40 -40.92 49.10
CA CYS A 249 13.08 -40.52 48.62
C CYS A 249 12.93 -40.62 47.09
N ILE A 250 13.38 -41.73 46.51
CA ILE A 250 13.31 -42.01 45.07
C ILE A 250 12.11 -42.90 44.76
N GLU A 251 11.24 -42.47 43.85
CA GLU A 251 10.07 -43.25 43.43
C GLU A 251 10.44 -44.35 42.41
N SER A 252 11.24 -44.01 41.40
CA SER A 252 11.74 -44.97 40.42
C SER A 252 13.06 -44.52 39.80
N ILE A 253 13.86 -45.49 39.38
CA ILE A 253 15.17 -45.28 38.74
C ILE A 253 15.10 -45.89 37.34
N LYS A 254 15.54 -45.13 36.33
CA LYS A 254 15.74 -45.62 34.96
C LYS A 254 17.16 -45.34 34.54
N VAL A 255 17.89 -46.37 34.14
CA VAL A 255 19.25 -46.26 33.63
C VAL A 255 19.21 -46.38 32.11
N ASN A 256 19.68 -45.35 31.43
CA ASN A 256 19.81 -45.31 29.98
C ASN A 256 21.28 -45.20 29.59
N ALA A 257 21.67 -45.89 28.53
CA ALA A 257 22.95 -45.61 27.88
C ALA A 257 22.95 -44.18 27.33
N ILE A 258 24.11 -43.54 27.31
CA ILE A 258 24.27 -42.21 26.72
C ILE A 258 23.99 -42.30 25.22
N THR A 259 23.01 -41.54 24.74
CA THR A 259 22.64 -41.49 23.33
C THR A 259 23.50 -40.50 22.54
N MET A 260 23.48 -40.56 21.21
CA MET A 260 24.13 -39.54 20.38
C MET A 260 23.61 -38.13 20.66
N GLN A 261 22.32 -37.98 21.02
CA GLN A 261 21.74 -36.69 21.41
C GLN A 261 22.37 -36.15 22.69
N ASP A 262 22.64 -37.03 23.66
CA ASP A 262 23.31 -36.67 24.91
C ASP A 262 24.77 -36.26 24.65
N ILE A 263 25.47 -36.99 23.76
CA ILE A 263 26.83 -36.65 23.33
C ILE A 263 26.86 -35.28 22.66
N PHE A 264 25.95 -35.02 21.73
CA PHE A 264 25.86 -33.73 21.04
C PHE A 264 25.67 -32.59 22.04
N THR A 265 24.69 -32.74 22.94
CA THR A 265 24.39 -31.75 23.99
C THR A 265 25.61 -31.52 24.88
N ARG A 266 26.30 -32.59 25.29
CA ARG A 266 27.52 -32.52 26.11
C ARG A 266 28.65 -31.79 25.40
N VAL A 267 28.96 -32.15 24.15
CA VAL A 267 30.05 -31.56 23.36
C VAL A 267 29.83 -30.06 23.14
N VAL A 268 28.58 -29.66 22.86
CA VAL A 268 28.24 -28.24 22.67
C VAL A 268 28.33 -27.47 24.00
N LEU A 269 27.75 -28.00 25.08
CA LEU A 269 27.74 -27.33 26.39
C LEU A 269 29.12 -27.25 27.06
N GLU A 270 29.90 -28.34 27.05
CA GLU A 270 31.21 -28.39 27.73
C GLU A 270 32.26 -27.49 27.05
N LEU A 271 32.21 -27.37 25.72
CA LEU A 271 33.19 -26.59 24.97
C LEU A 271 32.79 -25.11 24.80
N ASP A 272 31.49 -24.78 24.81
CA ASP A 272 31.05 -23.38 24.82
C ASP A 272 31.28 -22.72 26.19
N ALA A 273 31.12 -23.47 27.30
CA ALA A 273 31.48 -23.00 28.63
C ALA A 273 32.98 -22.69 28.75
N ALA A 274 33.85 -23.57 28.22
CA ALA A 274 35.29 -23.36 28.21
C ALA A 274 35.72 -22.18 27.34
N GLU A 275 35.10 -21.95 26.18
CA GLU A 275 35.35 -20.79 25.33
C GLU A 275 34.84 -19.48 25.94
N PHE A 276 33.68 -19.50 26.61
CA PHE A 276 33.14 -18.35 27.31
C PHE A 276 34.07 -17.94 28.48
N GLU A 277 34.58 -18.90 29.25
CA GLU A 277 35.59 -18.64 30.28
C GLU A 277 36.92 -18.14 29.71
N ALA A 278 37.39 -18.68 28.59
CA ALA A 278 38.61 -18.24 27.93
C ALA A 278 38.49 -16.79 27.39
N LYS A 279 37.35 -16.42 26.79
CA LYS A 279 37.06 -15.05 26.35
C LYS A 279 36.90 -14.09 27.54
N ARG A 280 36.31 -14.55 28.64
CA ARG A 280 36.18 -13.76 29.89
C ARG A 280 37.54 -13.48 30.53
N ARG A 281 38.50 -14.43 30.47
CA ARG A 281 39.88 -14.24 30.94
C ARG A 281 40.71 -13.34 30.03
N ALA A 282 40.47 -13.35 28.72
CA ALA A 282 41.16 -12.50 27.76
C ALA A 282 40.75 -11.01 27.82
N ASN A 283 39.53 -10.71 28.29
CA ASN A 283 38.99 -9.34 28.36
C ASN A 283 39.30 -8.58 29.67
N VAL A 284 40.13 -9.12 30.57
CA VAL A 284 40.59 -8.38 31.77
C VAL A 284 41.96 -7.74 31.49
N GLY A 285 41.95 -6.62 30.78
CA GLY A 285 43.06 -5.66 30.66
C GLY A 285 42.77 -4.38 31.47
N PRO A 286 43.78 -3.56 31.83
CA PRO A 286 43.71 -2.66 32.98
C PRO A 286 42.74 -1.49 32.78
N LYS A 287 41.96 -1.21 33.84
CA LYS A 287 40.99 -0.11 33.96
C LYS A 287 41.60 1.22 33.50
N ARG A 288 41.08 1.82 32.42
CA ARG A 288 41.25 3.24 32.11
C ARG A 288 39.99 4.02 32.49
N SER A 289 40.22 5.10 33.23
CA SER A 289 39.24 6.06 33.72
C SER A 289 38.50 6.77 32.60
N ILE A 290 37.19 6.96 32.78
CA ILE A 290 36.32 7.72 31.87
C ILE A 290 36.23 9.16 32.40
N SER A 291 36.61 10.15 31.58
CA SER A 291 36.25 11.56 31.75
C SER A 291 35.18 11.97 30.73
N LYS A 292 34.14 12.65 31.22
CA LYS A 292 33.02 13.22 30.44
C LYS A 292 33.45 14.46 29.65
N SER A 293 33.00 14.59 28.39
CA SER A 293 32.62 15.90 27.80
C SER A 293 32.04 15.81 26.37
N HIS A 294 30.81 16.34 26.23
CA HIS A 294 30.30 17.22 25.16
C HIS A 294 29.44 16.71 23.98
N LEU A 295 28.43 17.56 23.72
CA LEU A 295 27.26 17.61 22.83
C LEU A 295 27.58 17.74 21.31
N GLY A 296 26.63 17.33 20.45
CA GLY A 296 26.43 17.90 19.10
C GLY A 296 25.91 16.92 18.03
N ALA A 297 24.72 17.17 17.47
CA ALA A 297 24.15 16.52 16.26
C ALA A 297 24.50 17.32 14.97
N PRO A 298 24.10 16.98 13.70
CA PRO A 298 23.32 15.84 13.16
C PRO A 298 23.84 15.20 11.83
N THR A 299 23.11 14.18 11.33
CA THR A 299 22.98 13.65 9.92
C THR A 299 24.20 13.11 9.15
N GLU A 300 24.22 11.81 8.81
CA GLU A 300 23.83 11.21 7.49
C GLU A 300 24.33 9.75 7.33
N ASN A 301 23.57 8.95 6.57
CA ASN A 301 23.90 7.65 5.94
C ASN A 301 24.09 6.42 6.84
N ILE A 302 23.01 5.65 7.02
CA ILE A 302 23.06 4.25 7.48
C ILE A 302 22.70 3.35 6.30
N GLU A 303 23.73 2.77 5.69
CA GLU A 303 23.66 1.48 5.00
C GLU A 303 23.31 0.40 6.04
N TYR A 304 22.32 -0.43 5.72
CA TYR A 304 21.91 -1.55 6.57
C TYR A 304 23.03 -2.60 6.63
N SER A 305 23.72 -2.66 7.77
CA SER A 305 24.58 -3.76 8.18
C SER A 305 23.82 -4.61 9.21
N GLU A 306 23.61 -5.89 8.91
CA GLU A 306 23.09 -6.91 9.84
C GLU A 306 24.07 -7.17 11.00
N ARG A 307 24.04 -6.31 12.02
CA ARG A 307 24.39 -6.64 13.41
C ARG A 307 23.52 -5.77 14.29
N ASP A 308 22.60 -6.39 15.02
CA ASP A 308 22.17 -6.06 16.39
C ASP A 308 20.75 -6.60 16.66
N MET A 309 20.68 -7.86 17.09
CA MET A 309 19.64 -8.32 18.01
C MET A 309 20.35 -8.68 19.32
N LEU A 310 20.64 -7.67 20.12
CA LEU A 310 21.01 -7.81 21.53
C LEU A 310 19.95 -7.09 22.34
N MET A 311 19.21 -7.86 23.13
CA MET A 311 18.28 -7.36 24.15
C MET A 311 19.07 -6.54 25.19
N PRO A 312 18.48 -5.47 25.77
CA PRO A 312 19.16 -4.66 26.77
C PRO A 312 19.21 -5.42 28.10
N THR A 313 20.42 -5.60 28.65
CA THR A 313 20.61 -6.04 30.03
C THR A 313 20.65 -4.81 30.95
N GLU A 314 19.64 -4.68 31.81
CA GLU A 314 19.68 -3.75 32.92
C GLU A 314 20.64 -4.23 34.02
N ASN A 315 21.16 -3.24 34.75
CA ASN A 315 22.15 -3.34 35.81
C ASN A 315 21.82 -4.38 36.88
N VAL A 316 22.71 -5.35 37.10
CA VAL A 316 22.88 -5.99 38.41
C VAL A 316 24.35 -5.85 38.80
N GLY A 317 24.57 -5.02 39.82
CA GLY A 317 25.89 -4.77 40.39
C GLY A 317 26.37 -5.93 41.26
N ALA A 318 27.69 -6.12 41.23
CA ALA A 318 28.56 -6.65 42.27
C ALA A 318 28.08 -7.89 43.07
N VAL A 319 28.56 -9.08 42.65
CA VAL A 319 28.89 -10.16 43.60
C VAL A 319 30.27 -10.72 43.24
N SER A 320 31.15 -10.67 44.23
CA SER A 320 32.50 -11.22 44.23
C SER A 320 32.47 -12.66 44.75
N GLN A 321 33.25 -13.54 44.12
CA GLN A 321 33.82 -14.79 44.66
C GLN A 321 32.84 -15.82 45.25
N ASN A 322 32.45 -16.84 44.44
CA ASN A 322 32.44 -18.29 44.76
C ASN A 322 31.65 -19.09 43.70
N VAL A 323 32.29 -19.48 42.60
CA VAL A 323 31.64 -20.04 41.38
C VAL A 323 31.34 -21.55 41.49
N GLY A 324 30.79 -21.99 42.62
CA GLY A 324 30.39 -23.39 42.85
C GLY A 324 28.91 -23.60 43.17
N GLU A 325 28.21 -22.56 43.63
CA GLU A 325 26.81 -22.64 44.10
C GLU A 325 25.81 -21.87 43.22
N ASP A 326 26.27 -20.87 42.45
CA ASP A 326 25.39 -19.93 41.71
C ASP A 326 24.65 -20.52 40.49
N VAL A 327 25.05 -21.71 40.00
CA VAL A 327 24.37 -22.35 38.85
C VAL A 327 23.05 -23.01 39.28
N TYR A 328 22.89 -23.34 40.56
CA TYR A 328 21.66 -23.96 41.06
C TYR A 328 20.58 -22.93 41.40
N GLU A 329 20.95 -21.79 41.99
CA GLU A 329 20.00 -20.72 42.35
C GLU A 329 19.34 -20.08 41.13
N SER A 330 20.10 -19.84 40.04
CA SER A 330 19.54 -19.30 38.80
C SER A 330 18.52 -20.24 38.14
N SER A 331 18.68 -21.56 38.26
CA SER A 331 17.72 -22.54 37.73
C SER A 331 16.40 -22.57 38.53
N VAL A 332 16.46 -22.34 39.84
CA VAL A 332 15.30 -22.27 40.73
C VAL A 332 14.54 -20.95 40.53
N GLU A 333 15.24 -19.84 40.33
CA GLU A 333 14.61 -18.55 39.98
C GLU A 333 13.91 -18.61 38.62
N ILE A 334 14.54 -19.22 37.61
CA ILE A 334 13.93 -19.41 36.28
C ILE A 334 12.71 -20.34 36.38
N GLN A 335 12.78 -21.44 37.14
CA GLN A 335 11.63 -22.32 37.35
C GLN A 335 10.52 -21.66 38.16
N ALA A 336 10.85 -20.81 39.14
CA ALA A 336 9.87 -20.03 39.89
C ALA A 336 9.20 -18.97 39.01
N HIS A 337 9.95 -18.31 38.12
CA HIS A 337 9.42 -17.38 37.12
C HIS A 337 8.50 -18.10 36.12
N ILE A 338 8.93 -19.25 35.59
CA ILE A 338 8.11 -20.06 34.68
C ILE A 338 6.82 -20.49 35.38
N LYS A 339 6.91 -20.98 36.63
CA LYS A 339 5.75 -21.38 37.41
C LYS A 339 4.80 -20.21 37.70
N ALA A 340 5.32 -19.03 38.02
CA ALA A 340 4.53 -17.81 38.17
C ALA A 340 3.84 -17.37 36.87
N VAL A 341 4.49 -17.57 35.71
CA VAL A 341 3.93 -17.27 34.40
C VAL A 341 2.82 -18.26 34.00
N TYR A 342 2.96 -19.55 34.33
CA TYR A 342 1.93 -20.57 34.05
C TYR A 342 0.77 -20.56 35.05
N ASP A 343 0.98 -20.10 36.29
CA ASP A 343 -0.05 -19.95 37.32
C ASP A 343 -0.84 -18.62 37.18
N LEU A 344 -0.48 -17.74 36.25
CA LEU A 344 -1.34 -16.63 35.83
C LEU A 344 -2.60 -17.23 35.23
N LYS A 345 -3.70 -17.20 35.98
CA LYS A 345 -5.05 -17.28 35.41
C LYS A 345 -5.38 -15.87 34.91
N PRO A 346 -5.17 -15.53 33.62
CA PRO A 346 -5.65 -14.25 33.12
C PRO A 346 -7.16 -14.21 33.40
N GLY A 347 -7.60 -13.17 34.14
CA GLY A 347 -9.02 -12.88 34.25
C GLY A 347 -9.61 -12.74 32.85
N LYS A 348 -10.90 -13.07 32.66
CA LYS A 348 -11.55 -12.82 31.37
C LYS A 348 -11.45 -11.32 31.09
N PRO A 349 -10.74 -10.89 30.05
CA PRO A 349 -10.61 -9.48 29.75
C PRO A 349 -11.98 -8.88 29.44
N SER A 350 -12.22 -7.68 29.92
CA SER A 350 -13.42 -6.94 29.60
C SER A 350 -13.46 -6.59 28.11
N HIS A 351 -14.66 -6.44 27.55
CA HIS A 351 -14.83 -6.03 26.14
C HIS A 351 -14.12 -4.69 25.83
N LYS A 352 -13.97 -3.81 26.83
CA LYS A 352 -13.25 -2.53 26.71
C LYS A 352 -11.75 -2.70 26.54
N GLU A 353 -11.14 -3.60 27.30
CA GLU A 353 -9.69 -3.88 27.21
C GLU A 353 -9.35 -4.52 25.85
N ILE A 354 -10.21 -5.43 25.37
CA ILE A 354 -10.07 -6.03 24.04
C ILE A 354 -10.16 -4.94 22.95
N LEU A 355 -11.16 -4.06 23.02
CA LEU A 355 -11.32 -2.96 22.07
C LEU A 355 -10.08 -2.03 22.05
N LEU A 356 -9.55 -1.68 23.23
CA LEU A 356 -8.37 -0.83 23.33
C LEU A 356 -7.12 -1.51 22.74
N ALA A 357 -6.93 -2.79 23.02
CA ALA A 357 -5.83 -3.57 22.46
C ALA A 357 -5.91 -3.64 20.92
N MET A 358 -7.11 -3.82 20.38
CA MET A 358 -7.38 -3.83 18.94
C MET A 358 -7.04 -2.47 18.29
N ILE A 359 -7.46 -1.37 18.90
CA ILE A 359 -7.13 -0.02 18.43
C ILE A 359 -5.62 0.23 18.51
N GLN A 360 -4.96 -0.21 19.60
CA GLN A 360 -3.51 -0.06 19.76
C GLN A 360 -2.73 -0.85 18.71
N LYS A 361 -3.17 -2.07 18.37
CA LYS A 361 -2.61 -2.84 17.26
C LYS A 361 -2.74 -2.08 15.95
N ARG A 362 -3.94 -1.58 15.62
CA ARG A 362 -4.19 -0.83 14.38
C ARG A 362 -3.36 0.44 14.30
N ARG A 363 -3.19 1.15 15.43
CA ARG A 363 -2.29 2.31 15.54
C ARG A 363 -0.85 1.96 15.24
N ASN A 364 -0.31 0.91 15.88
CA ASN A 364 1.07 0.50 15.69
C ASN A 364 1.35 0.10 14.23
N TYR A 365 0.41 -0.61 13.60
CA TYR A 365 0.49 -0.92 12.18
C TYR A 365 0.54 0.34 11.31
N THR A 366 -0.37 1.27 11.56
CA THR A 366 -0.45 2.53 10.80
C THR A 366 0.86 3.33 10.92
N TRP A 367 1.45 3.36 12.12
CA TRP A 367 2.72 4.03 12.35
C TRP A 367 3.88 3.42 11.56
N GLN A 368 3.95 2.08 11.50
CA GLN A 368 4.98 1.37 10.76
C GLN A 368 4.83 1.50 9.24
N THR A 369 3.61 1.74 8.75
CA THR A 369 3.27 1.80 7.32
C THR A 369 2.94 3.21 6.82
N LEU A 370 3.24 4.25 7.61
CA LEU A 370 2.78 5.62 7.42
C LEU A 370 3.12 6.22 6.05
N GLY A 371 4.19 5.75 5.40
CA GLY A 371 4.59 6.22 4.06
C GLY A 371 3.51 6.06 2.99
N ILE A 372 2.75 4.96 3.03
CA ILE A 372 1.69 4.67 2.04
C ILE A 372 0.51 5.65 2.17
N PRO A 373 -0.18 5.79 3.33
CA PRO A 373 -1.28 6.73 3.46
C PRO A 373 -0.84 8.19 3.22
N ILE A 374 0.37 8.59 3.65
CA ILE A 374 0.89 9.94 3.36
C ILE A 374 0.98 10.18 1.86
N LEU A 375 1.54 9.23 1.10
CA LEU A 375 1.64 9.35 -0.36
C LEU A 375 0.24 9.42 -1.00
N CYS A 376 -0.69 8.58 -0.52
CA CYS A 376 -2.09 8.57 -0.96
C CYS A 376 -2.86 9.84 -0.58
N TRP A 377 -2.36 10.69 0.34
CA TRP A 377 -2.99 11.96 0.69
C TRP A 377 -2.35 13.15 -0.03
N ILE A 378 -1.02 13.18 -0.15
CA ILE A 378 -0.29 14.29 -0.78
C ILE A 378 -0.60 14.37 -2.27
N LEU A 379 -0.59 13.25 -3.00
CA LEU A 379 -0.81 13.26 -4.44
C LEU A 379 -2.22 13.83 -4.80
N PRO A 380 -3.32 13.35 -4.18
CA PRO A 380 -4.63 14.00 -4.28
C PRO A 380 -4.65 15.49 -3.91
N ALA A 381 -3.97 15.90 -2.83
CA ALA A 381 -3.93 17.29 -2.41
C ALA A 381 -3.28 18.21 -3.46
N VAL A 382 -2.21 17.75 -4.12
CA VAL A 382 -1.55 18.48 -5.21
C VAL A 382 -2.45 18.61 -6.43
N LEU A 383 -3.17 17.54 -6.80
CA LEU A 383 -4.10 17.55 -7.93
C LEU A 383 -5.29 18.49 -7.68
N MET A 384 -5.84 18.48 -6.46
CA MET A 384 -6.89 19.41 -6.04
C MET A 384 -6.42 20.86 -6.06
N PHE A 385 -5.20 21.12 -5.61
CA PHE A 385 -4.62 22.46 -5.66
C PHE A 385 -4.47 22.94 -7.11
N ALA A 386 -4.01 22.07 -8.01
CA ALA A 386 -3.88 22.38 -9.43
C ALA A 386 -5.24 22.67 -10.08
N GLU A 387 -6.28 21.91 -9.74
CA GLU A 387 -7.66 22.16 -10.18
C GLU A 387 -8.14 23.54 -9.72
N CYS A 388 -7.98 23.87 -8.44
CA CYS A 388 -8.42 25.16 -7.92
C CYS A 388 -7.68 26.34 -8.57
N GLN A 389 -6.38 26.20 -8.80
CA GLN A 389 -5.58 27.23 -9.47
C GLN A 389 -5.99 27.40 -10.94
N SER A 390 -6.39 26.31 -11.61
CA SER A 390 -6.96 26.37 -12.95
C SER A 390 -8.27 27.16 -12.96
N GLU A 391 -9.20 26.85 -12.04
CA GLU A 391 -10.47 27.58 -11.91
C GLU A 391 -10.26 29.06 -11.61
N LYS A 392 -9.36 29.40 -10.67
CA LYS A 392 -9.04 30.78 -10.33
C LYS A 392 -8.44 31.55 -11.50
N ARG A 393 -7.49 30.95 -12.21
CA ARG A 393 -6.86 31.56 -13.40
C ARG A 393 -7.89 31.81 -14.50
N PHE A 394 -8.85 30.92 -14.63
CA PHE A 394 -9.88 31.01 -15.65
C PHE A 394 -10.95 32.05 -15.30
N THR A 395 -11.43 32.06 -14.05
CA THR A 395 -12.36 33.08 -13.53
C THR A 395 -11.77 34.49 -13.64
N ASN A 396 -10.48 34.66 -13.35
CA ASN A 396 -9.79 35.96 -13.48
C ASN A 396 -9.68 36.44 -14.94
N ARG A 397 -9.64 35.55 -15.94
CA ARG A 397 -9.62 35.93 -17.36
C ARG A 397 -10.98 36.45 -17.84
N LEU A 398 -12.07 36.04 -17.19
CA LEU A 398 -13.45 36.43 -17.51
C LEU A 398 -13.92 37.66 -16.75
N ALA A 399 -13.17 38.12 -15.76
CA ALA A 399 -13.42 39.38 -15.08
C ALA A 399 -13.16 40.56 -16.04
N VAL A 400 -14.11 40.82 -16.94
CA VAL A 400 -14.14 42.07 -17.71
C VAL A 400 -14.24 43.20 -16.69
N PRO A 401 -13.27 44.12 -16.61
CA PRO A 401 -13.34 45.23 -15.67
C PRO A 401 -14.50 46.14 -16.08
N PHE A 402 -15.68 45.94 -15.48
CA PHE A 402 -16.78 46.88 -15.57
C PHE A 402 -16.33 48.17 -14.87
N GLY A 403 -15.97 49.17 -15.67
CA GLY A 403 -15.41 50.42 -15.19
C GLY A 403 -13.94 50.68 -15.58
N GLY A 404 -13.36 49.88 -16.48
CA GLY A 404 -12.05 50.17 -17.08
C GLY A 404 -11.98 51.58 -17.69
N ASP A 405 -10.77 52.15 -17.66
CA ASP A 405 -10.46 53.45 -18.23
C ASP A 405 -10.68 53.49 -19.75
N ARG A 406 -10.73 54.72 -20.28
CA ARG A 406 -10.87 55.08 -21.69
C ARG A 406 -10.09 54.12 -22.62
N LEU A 407 -10.79 53.37 -23.47
CA LEU A 407 -10.15 52.53 -24.50
C LEU A 407 -9.90 53.37 -25.76
N ARG A 408 -8.63 53.55 -26.11
CA ARG A 408 -8.20 54.21 -27.34
C ARG A 408 -8.09 53.21 -28.47
N TYR A 409 -8.45 53.61 -29.69
CA TYR A 409 -8.36 52.76 -30.86
C TYR A 409 -6.97 52.80 -31.52
N GLU A 410 -5.92 52.68 -30.72
CA GLU A 410 -4.56 52.56 -31.23
C GLU A 410 -4.28 51.12 -31.66
N LEU A 411 -3.89 50.95 -32.92
CA LEU A 411 -3.75 49.64 -33.53
C LEU A 411 -2.58 48.84 -32.93
N ASN A 412 -1.55 49.53 -32.46
CA ASN A 412 -0.42 48.90 -31.76
C ASN A 412 -0.82 48.31 -30.40
N ASP A 413 -1.70 49.00 -29.67
CA ASP A 413 -2.16 48.56 -28.34
C ASP A 413 -3.17 47.41 -28.45
N LEU A 414 -4.05 47.48 -29.46
CA LEU A 414 -5.10 46.48 -29.69
C LEU A 414 -4.62 45.25 -30.46
N HIS A 415 -3.73 45.46 -31.44
CA HIS A 415 -3.27 44.43 -32.39
C HIS A 415 -1.78 44.66 -32.75
N PRO A 416 -0.84 44.38 -31.83
CA PRO A 416 0.58 44.79 -31.95
C PRO A 416 1.31 44.21 -33.18
N GLU A 417 0.89 43.04 -33.66
CA GLU A 417 1.49 42.38 -34.83
C GLU A 417 0.76 42.67 -36.16
N SER A 418 -0.18 43.64 -36.16
CA SER A 418 -1.00 43.92 -37.33
C SER A 418 -0.26 44.67 -38.43
N LYS A 419 -0.71 44.41 -39.66
CA LYS A 419 -0.32 45.15 -40.86
C LYS A 419 -1.49 45.99 -41.37
N VAL A 420 -1.14 47.09 -42.02
CA VAL A 420 -2.09 47.99 -42.67
C VAL A 420 -1.76 48.09 -44.14
N PHE A 421 -2.77 48.14 -45.01
CA PHE A 421 -2.58 48.37 -46.43
C PHE A 421 -3.20 49.69 -46.90
N VAL A 422 -2.62 50.31 -47.93
CA VAL A 422 -3.20 51.51 -48.56
C VAL A 422 -3.04 51.48 -50.08
N GLU A 423 -4.12 51.80 -50.78
CA GLU A 423 -4.17 52.00 -52.24
C GLU A 423 -4.68 53.41 -52.53
N ALA A 424 -4.06 54.12 -53.48
CA ALA A 424 -4.52 55.44 -53.91
C ALA A 424 -4.15 55.71 -55.36
N ASP A 425 -5.02 56.44 -56.06
CA ASP A 425 -4.72 57.01 -57.37
C ASP A 425 -3.64 58.09 -57.27
N LYS A 426 -2.93 58.36 -58.38
CA LYS A 426 -1.87 59.40 -58.44
C LYS A 426 -2.34 60.78 -57.96
N GLU A 427 -3.59 61.13 -58.22
CA GLU A 427 -4.19 62.41 -57.80
C GLU A 427 -4.54 62.47 -56.30
N SER A 428 -4.50 61.32 -55.61
CA SER A 428 -4.78 61.17 -54.17
C SER A 428 -3.53 60.83 -53.35
N ASP A 429 -2.32 60.99 -53.90
CA ASP A 429 -1.04 60.69 -53.23
C ASP A 429 -0.87 61.43 -51.90
N MET A 430 -1.41 62.65 -51.79
CA MET A 430 -1.38 63.41 -50.53
C MET A 430 -2.20 62.73 -49.41
N LEU A 431 -3.33 62.08 -49.73
CA LEU A 431 -4.13 61.33 -48.75
C LEU A 431 -3.43 60.06 -48.31
N LYS A 432 -2.80 59.35 -49.25
CA LYS A 432 -1.96 58.19 -48.97
C LYS A 432 -0.81 58.55 -48.03
N ALA A 433 -0.12 59.66 -48.26
CA ALA A 433 0.95 60.16 -47.40
C ALA A 433 0.46 60.53 -45.99
N ASN A 434 -0.71 61.17 -45.88
CA ASN A 434 -1.32 61.50 -44.59
C ASN A 434 -1.73 60.24 -43.81
N TYR A 435 -2.37 59.28 -44.47
CA TYR A 435 -2.77 58.01 -43.87
C TYR A 435 -1.55 57.20 -43.37
N ARG A 436 -0.48 57.16 -44.16
CA ARG A 436 0.80 56.53 -43.78
C ARG A 436 1.45 57.24 -42.58
N ARG A 437 1.34 58.56 -42.47
CA ARG A 437 1.87 59.30 -41.32
C ARG A 437 1.12 58.95 -40.02
N ILE A 438 -0.20 58.78 -40.10
CA ILE A 438 -1.04 58.46 -38.94
C ILE A 438 -0.75 57.04 -38.44
N LEU A 439 -0.90 56.03 -39.30
CA LEU A 439 -0.77 54.63 -38.90
C LEU A 439 0.66 54.10 -38.91
N GLY A 440 1.57 54.73 -39.67
CA GLY A 440 2.99 54.36 -39.68
C GLY A 440 3.72 54.62 -38.36
N SER A 441 3.12 55.41 -37.46
CA SER A 441 3.58 55.56 -36.08
C SER A 441 3.21 54.38 -35.17
N GLN A 442 2.22 53.56 -35.59
CA GLN A 442 1.66 52.47 -34.79
C GLN A 442 2.03 51.10 -35.36
N THR A 443 1.95 50.92 -36.68
CA THR A 443 2.14 49.61 -37.35
C THR A 443 2.72 49.77 -38.75
N LYS A 444 3.15 48.66 -39.36
CA LYS A 444 3.71 48.68 -40.73
C LYS A 444 2.62 48.89 -41.77
N VAL A 445 2.71 50.00 -42.50
CA VAL A 445 1.81 50.33 -43.63
C VAL A 445 2.46 49.90 -44.96
N GLU A 446 1.77 49.04 -45.71
CA GLU A 446 2.21 48.52 -47.00
C GLU A 446 1.37 49.12 -48.14
N ASP A 447 2.06 49.62 -49.17
CA ASP A 447 1.41 50.20 -50.35
C ASP A 447 1.04 49.07 -51.33
N VAL A 448 -0.24 48.97 -51.67
CA VAL A 448 -0.76 47.88 -52.49
C VAL A 448 -1.21 48.41 -53.85
N ALA A 449 -0.88 47.67 -54.91
CA ALA A 449 -1.18 48.06 -56.30
C ALA A 449 -2.65 47.81 -56.70
N SER A 450 -3.33 46.87 -56.04
CA SER A 450 -4.75 46.60 -56.19
C SER A 450 -5.27 45.87 -54.95
N VAL A 451 -6.25 46.45 -54.24
CA VAL A 451 -6.89 45.80 -53.09
C VAL A 451 -7.61 44.53 -53.50
N GLU A 452 -8.18 44.45 -54.71
CA GLU A 452 -8.85 43.23 -55.19
C GLU A 452 -7.90 42.02 -55.26
N LYS A 453 -6.65 42.24 -55.71
CA LYS A 453 -5.62 41.19 -55.73
C LYS A 453 -5.22 40.77 -54.31
N LEU A 454 -5.11 41.73 -53.39
CA LEU A 454 -4.84 41.43 -51.98
C LEU A 454 -5.97 40.62 -51.32
N MET A 455 -7.23 40.91 -51.66
CA MET A 455 -8.39 40.14 -51.17
C MET A 455 -8.38 38.70 -51.73
N LEU A 456 -7.92 38.50 -52.96
CA LEU A 456 -7.70 37.16 -53.51
C LEU A 456 -6.58 36.40 -52.76
N ASP A 457 -5.51 37.10 -52.34
CA ASP A 457 -4.44 36.52 -51.52
C ASP A 457 -4.93 36.14 -50.11
N PHE A 458 -5.82 36.93 -49.50
CA PHE A 458 -6.46 36.58 -48.22
C PHE A 458 -7.32 35.33 -48.32
N LYS A 459 -8.00 35.14 -49.47
CA LYS A 459 -8.76 33.92 -49.75
C LYS A 459 -7.85 32.70 -49.88
N ALA A 460 -6.61 32.88 -50.35
CA ALA A 460 -5.64 31.80 -50.52
C ALA A 460 -4.83 31.48 -49.25
N SER A 461 -4.65 32.45 -48.33
CA SER A 461 -3.86 32.30 -47.10
C SER A 461 -4.53 32.94 -45.88
N ARG A 462 -4.93 32.09 -44.93
CA ARG A 462 -5.52 32.52 -43.64
C ARG A 462 -4.57 33.37 -42.79
N GLY A 463 -3.26 33.08 -42.85
CA GLY A 463 -2.25 33.87 -42.13
C GLY A 463 -2.15 35.32 -42.63
N ALA A 464 -2.30 35.55 -43.95
CA ALA A 464 -2.33 36.90 -44.50
C ALA A 464 -3.58 37.65 -44.02
N PHE A 465 -4.75 37.02 -44.07
CA PHE A 465 -5.99 37.60 -43.55
C PHE A 465 -5.91 37.96 -42.06
N GLU A 466 -5.27 37.12 -41.24
CA GLU A 466 -5.08 37.38 -39.81
C GLU A 466 -4.08 38.52 -39.55
N LEU A 467 -3.12 38.78 -40.43
CA LEU A 467 -2.13 39.87 -40.29
C LEU A 467 -2.70 41.25 -40.66
N TYR A 468 -3.48 41.38 -41.74
CA TYR A 468 -4.01 42.68 -42.14
C TYR A 468 -5.33 42.99 -41.42
N LYS A 469 -5.31 44.03 -40.57
CA LYS A 469 -6.46 44.39 -39.72
C LYS A 469 -7.25 45.58 -40.23
N VAL A 470 -6.58 46.54 -40.86
CA VAL A 470 -7.15 47.81 -41.33
C VAL A 470 -6.51 48.19 -42.66
N GLY A 471 -7.25 48.87 -43.53
CA GLY A 471 -6.72 49.42 -44.77
C GLY A 471 -7.54 50.58 -45.33
N ALA A 472 -7.02 51.25 -46.35
CA ALA A 472 -7.72 52.36 -47.00
C ALA A 472 -7.52 52.38 -48.52
N GLN A 473 -8.54 52.84 -49.23
CA GLN A 473 -8.51 53.04 -50.68
C GLN A 473 -8.98 54.45 -51.03
N PHE A 474 -8.18 55.23 -51.77
CA PHE A 474 -8.48 56.62 -52.13
C PHE A 474 -8.55 56.81 -53.64
N HIS A 475 -9.73 57.22 -54.13
CA HIS A 475 -9.93 57.56 -55.53
C HIS A 475 -10.29 59.04 -55.70
N ALA A 476 -9.62 59.69 -56.65
CA ALA A 476 -9.94 61.06 -56.99
C ALA A 476 -11.26 61.14 -57.78
N GLY A 477 -11.98 62.26 -57.60
CA GLY A 477 -13.19 62.52 -58.38
C GLY A 477 -12.83 62.96 -59.79
N VAL A 478 -13.45 62.37 -60.80
CA VAL A 478 -13.19 62.72 -62.21
C VAL A 478 -14.04 63.93 -62.59
N ASN A 479 -13.42 65.12 -62.58
CA ASN A 479 -14.03 66.42 -62.83
C ASN A 479 -15.29 66.69 -61.96
N ASN A 480 -15.85 67.90 -62.01
CA ASN A 480 -16.97 68.36 -61.16
C ASN A 480 -18.26 67.50 -61.17
N SER A 481 -18.27 66.36 -61.86
CA SER A 481 -19.37 65.41 -61.99
C SER A 481 -19.36 64.26 -60.98
N LEU A 482 -18.22 63.89 -60.38
CA LEU A 482 -18.15 62.79 -59.40
C LEU A 482 -17.34 63.20 -58.16
N PRO A 483 -17.91 63.12 -56.94
CA PRO A 483 -17.15 63.36 -55.72
C PRO A 483 -16.08 62.27 -55.54
N GLY A 484 -14.89 62.66 -55.06
CA GLY A 484 -13.83 61.71 -54.72
C GLY A 484 -14.29 60.68 -53.68
N ARG A 485 -13.78 59.45 -53.76
CA ARG A 485 -14.22 58.34 -52.92
C ARG A 485 -13.09 57.85 -52.03
N ALA A 486 -13.33 57.82 -50.72
CA ALA A 486 -12.45 57.22 -49.74
C ALA A 486 -13.14 56.01 -49.11
N VAL A 487 -12.46 54.86 -49.06
CA VAL A 487 -13.00 53.60 -48.52
C VAL A 487 -12.09 53.13 -47.38
N ALA A 488 -12.66 52.91 -46.20
CA ALA A 488 -11.99 52.23 -45.09
C ALA A 488 -12.29 50.73 -45.14
N TRP A 489 -11.23 49.94 -45.11
CA TRP A 489 -11.28 48.49 -44.98
C TRP A 489 -10.94 48.09 -43.54
N TYR A 490 -11.66 47.11 -43.01
CA TYR A 490 -11.41 46.56 -41.69
C TYR A 490 -11.64 45.05 -41.69
N ASN A 491 -10.94 44.34 -40.81
CA ASN A 491 -11.15 42.92 -40.59
C ASN A 491 -12.25 42.70 -39.55
N GLY A 492 -13.32 42.01 -39.94
CA GLY A 492 -14.49 41.72 -39.10
C GLY A 492 -14.27 40.67 -38.01
N ASP A 493 -13.21 39.86 -38.09
CA ASP A 493 -12.91 38.83 -37.08
C ASP A 493 -12.36 39.44 -35.77
N THR A 494 -11.86 40.67 -35.85
CA THR A 494 -11.21 41.35 -34.72
C THR A 494 -12.04 42.52 -34.22
N TYR A 495 -12.23 42.58 -32.91
CA TYR A 495 -12.93 43.69 -32.27
C TYR A 495 -12.20 45.02 -32.47
N HIS A 496 -13.00 46.10 -32.52
CA HIS A 496 -12.56 47.50 -32.56
C HIS A 496 -11.80 47.99 -33.81
N THR A 497 -11.48 47.11 -34.77
CA THR A 497 -10.80 47.47 -36.02
C THR A 497 -11.64 48.38 -36.92
N GLN A 498 -12.97 48.24 -36.90
CA GLN A 498 -13.88 49.10 -37.65
C GLN A 498 -13.82 50.56 -37.16
N ALA A 499 -13.74 50.78 -35.84
CA ALA A 499 -13.64 52.12 -35.29
C ALA A 499 -12.24 52.71 -35.54
N ALA A 500 -11.19 51.89 -35.38
CA ALA A 500 -9.81 52.29 -35.68
C ALA A 500 -9.61 52.68 -37.15
N SER A 501 -10.21 51.93 -38.09
CA SER A 501 -10.11 52.23 -39.52
C SER A 501 -10.77 53.55 -39.90
N LEU A 502 -11.94 53.83 -39.31
CA LEU A 502 -12.64 55.11 -39.50
C LEU A 502 -11.87 56.27 -38.86
N GLU A 503 -11.33 56.11 -37.66
CA GLU A 503 -10.50 57.15 -37.01
C GLU A 503 -9.30 57.56 -37.89
N ALA A 504 -8.60 56.56 -38.42
CA ALA A 504 -7.45 56.78 -39.28
C ALA A 504 -7.83 57.43 -40.61
N LEU A 505 -8.93 56.99 -41.24
CA LEU A 505 -9.43 57.54 -42.50
C LEU A 505 -9.89 59.00 -42.33
N SER A 506 -10.71 59.28 -41.30
CA SER A 506 -11.21 60.61 -41.00
C SER A 506 -10.09 61.58 -40.64
N SER A 507 -9.10 61.14 -39.88
CA SER A 507 -7.89 61.94 -39.59
C SER A 507 -7.14 62.30 -40.86
N ALA A 508 -6.96 61.37 -41.79
CA ALA A 508 -6.28 61.64 -43.07
C ALA A 508 -7.03 62.66 -43.95
N LEU A 509 -8.37 62.60 -43.96
CA LEU A 509 -9.23 63.55 -44.66
C LEU A 509 -9.18 64.95 -44.01
N ILE A 510 -9.19 65.04 -42.68
CA ILE A 510 -9.09 66.31 -41.94
C ILE A 510 -7.74 66.98 -42.22
N GLN A 511 -6.63 66.22 -42.25
CA GLN A 511 -5.31 66.77 -42.60
C GLN A 511 -5.29 67.35 -44.02
N LYS A 512 -6.01 66.73 -44.97
CA LYS A 512 -6.14 67.27 -46.33
C LYS A 512 -7.01 68.54 -46.36
N ALA A 513 -8.14 68.54 -45.66
CA ALA A 513 -9.09 69.65 -45.70
C ALA A 513 -8.60 70.89 -44.93
N SER A 514 -7.90 70.71 -43.81
CA SER A 514 -7.38 71.79 -42.97
C SER A 514 -6.02 72.31 -43.43
N GLY A 515 -5.26 71.53 -44.18
CA GLY A 515 -3.85 71.80 -44.49
C GLY A 515 -2.90 71.60 -43.31
N ASP A 516 -3.40 71.28 -42.11
CA ASP A 516 -2.59 71.00 -40.93
C ASP A 516 -2.27 69.49 -40.82
N THR A 517 -0.98 69.16 -40.94
CA THR A 517 -0.49 67.78 -40.84
C THR A 517 -0.52 67.19 -39.42
N LYS A 518 -0.77 68.02 -38.39
CA LYS A 518 -0.91 67.59 -37.00
C LYS A 518 -2.35 67.36 -36.58
N ALA A 519 -3.32 67.76 -37.39
CA ALA A 519 -4.73 67.53 -37.09
C ALA A 519 -5.01 66.01 -37.03
N ARG A 520 -5.56 65.54 -35.91
CA ARG A 520 -5.93 64.14 -35.69
C ARG A 520 -7.28 64.07 -34.97
N MET A 521 -8.13 63.16 -35.42
CA MET A 521 -9.35 62.79 -34.72
C MET A 521 -9.02 61.63 -33.78
N GLU A 522 -9.27 61.80 -32.48
CA GLU A 522 -9.14 60.72 -31.49
C GLU A 522 -10.54 60.24 -31.14
N THR A 523 -10.80 58.94 -31.33
CA THR A 523 -12.05 58.33 -30.91
C THR A 523 -11.77 57.42 -29.72
N VAL A 524 -12.48 57.66 -28.63
CA VAL A 524 -12.31 56.89 -27.40
C VAL A 524 -13.60 56.15 -27.11
N LEU A 525 -13.52 54.83 -27.02
CA LEU A 525 -14.61 54.08 -26.43
C LEU A 525 -14.56 54.30 -24.93
N ARG A 526 -15.55 55.04 -24.45
CA ARG A 526 -15.87 55.04 -23.03
C ARG A 526 -17.15 54.24 -22.88
N PRO A 527 -17.05 52.94 -22.54
CA PRO A 527 -18.24 52.19 -22.18
C PRO A 527 -19.03 53.01 -21.17
N LEU A 528 -20.30 53.28 -21.47
CA LEU A 528 -21.16 53.97 -20.53
C LEU A 528 -21.07 53.19 -19.21
N LYS A 529 -20.66 53.88 -18.14
CA LYS A 529 -20.87 53.34 -16.80
C LYS A 529 -22.37 53.13 -16.71
N ILE A 530 -22.80 51.88 -16.67
CA ILE A 530 -24.21 51.55 -16.52
C ILE A 530 -24.65 52.25 -15.23
N ARG A 531 -25.46 53.28 -15.37
CA ARG A 531 -26.07 53.95 -14.24
C ARG A 531 -27.07 52.96 -13.69
N ASN A 532 -26.95 52.60 -12.41
CA ASN A 532 -27.96 51.81 -11.71
C ASN A 532 -29.35 52.38 -12.10
N GLY A 533 -30.14 51.61 -12.84
CA GLY A 533 -31.48 51.97 -13.28
C GLY A 533 -31.78 52.29 -14.77
N SER A 534 -30.86 52.22 -15.75
CA SER A 534 -31.26 52.43 -17.17
C SER A 534 -31.43 51.13 -17.97
N THR A 535 -32.67 50.87 -18.39
CA THR A 535 -33.25 49.69 -19.06
C THR A 535 -32.79 49.41 -20.51
N VAL A 536 -31.72 50.05 -21.00
CA VAL A 536 -31.29 49.87 -22.40
C VAL A 536 -30.42 48.61 -22.53
N SER A 537 -31.10 47.54 -22.96
CA SER A 537 -30.62 46.23 -23.42
C SER A 537 -29.79 45.38 -22.44
N SER A 538 -30.39 45.12 -21.28
CA SER A 538 -30.07 43.96 -20.43
C SER A 538 -30.11 42.64 -21.23
N ARG A 539 -30.93 42.55 -22.30
CA ARG A 539 -31.09 41.37 -23.16
C ARG A 539 -29.84 41.02 -23.99
N ASN A 540 -29.24 41.97 -24.71
CA ASN A 540 -28.12 41.66 -25.59
C ASN A 540 -26.80 41.49 -24.83
N ILE A 541 -26.64 42.20 -23.71
CA ILE A 541 -25.48 42.09 -22.83
C ILE A 541 -25.54 40.79 -22.01
N ALA A 542 -26.73 40.37 -21.55
CA ALA A 542 -26.90 39.08 -20.89
C ALA A 542 -26.59 37.93 -21.84
N ASN A 543 -27.08 37.93 -23.08
CA ASN A 543 -26.88 36.80 -24.00
C ASN A 543 -25.42 36.57 -24.42
N LEU A 544 -24.64 37.64 -24.63
CA LEU A 544 -23.19 37.54 -24.97
C LEU A 544 -22.33 37.16 -23.76
N LYS A 545 -22.62 37.72 -22.57
CA LYS A 545 -21.97 37.28 -21.33
C LYS A 545 -22.34 35.84 -20.97
N TYR A 546 -23.60 35.46 -21.16
CA TYR A 546 -24.11 34.15 -20.83
C TYR A 546 -23.42 33.06 -21.65
N ALA A 547 -23.18 33.28 -22.95
CA ALA A 547 -22.49 32.28 -23.77
C ALA A 547 -21.01 32.05 -23.36
N GLU A 548 -20.25 33.12 -23.08
CA GLU A 548 -18.85 33.02 -22.63
C GLU A 548 -18.72 32.59 -21.15
N GLU A 549 -19.59 33.07 -20.25
CA GLU A 549 -19.66 32.64 -18.84
C GLU A 549 -20.17 31.19 -18.72
N LEU A 550 -21.09 30.74 -19.56
CA LEU A 550 -21.60 29.36 -19.57
C LEU A 550 -20.54 28.40 -20.13
N ALA A 551 -19.91 28.71 -21.26
CA ALA A 551 -18.83 27.90 -21.82
C ALA A 551 -17.66 27.76 -20.83
N SER A 552 -17.46 28.78 -19.99
CA SER A 552 -16.39 28.79 -19.00
C SER A 552 -16.73 28.15 -17.66
N LEU A 553 -17.97 28.27 -17.16
CA LEU A 553 -18.45 27.50 -16.03
C LEU A 553 -18.54 26.01 -16.35
N LEU A 554 -18.90 25.66 -17.58
CA LEU A 554 -18.97 24.27 -18.03
C LEU A 554 -17.58 23.62 -18.04
N SER A 555 -16.52 24.33 -18.47
CA SER A 555 -15.17 23.77 -18.50
C SER A 555 -14.57 23.53 -17.10
N SER A 556 -14.81 24.42 -16.13
CA SER A 556 -14.37 24.21 -14.75
C SER A 556 -15.17 23.13 -14.03
N ARG A 557 -16.49 23.06 -14.26
CA ARG A 557 -17.36 21.99 -13.72
C ARG A 557 -16.96 20.62 -14.25
N VAL A 558 -16.71 20.50 -15.55
CA VAL A 558 -16.25 19.24 -16.16
C VAL A 558 -14.92 18.78 -15.57
N LEU A 559 -13.95 19.69 -15.41
CA LEU A 559 -12.67 19.36 -14.79
C LEU A 559 -12.83 18.83 -13.36
N ARG A 560 -13.69 19.48 -12.56
CA ARG A 560 -14.00 19.05 -11.19
C ARG A 560 -14.63 17.67 -11.14
N MET A 561 -15.57 17.36 -12.03
CA MET A 561 -16.27 16.07 -12.03
C MET A 561 -15.39 14.89 -12.46
N VAL A 562 -14.26 15.16 -13.12
CA VAL A 562 -13.25 14.13 -13.41
C VAL A 562 -12.27 14.01 -12.25
N LEU A 563 -11.70 15.13 -11.79
CA LEU A 563 -10.59 15.11 -10.84
C LEU A 563 -11.05 14.81 -9.40
N LEU A 564 -12.22 15.27 -8.97
CA LEU A 564 -12.71 15.08 -7.61
C LEU A 564 -12.94 13.60 -7.25
N PRO A 565 -13.71 12.81 -8.03
CA PRO A 565 -13.86 11.39 -7.75
C PRO A 565 -12.56 10.60 -7.95
N ALA A 566 -11.71 10.95 -8.93
CA ALA A 566 -10.42 10.27 -9.14
C ALA A 566 -9.40 10.49 -8.01
N THR A 567 -9.43 11.64 -7.35
CA THR A 567 -8.53 11.96 -6.23
C THR A 567 -9.03 11.36 -4.91
N THR A 568 -10.35 11.40 -4.68
CA THR A 568 -10.97 10.86 -3.45
C THR A 568 -11.10 9.33 -3.47
N SER A 569 -11.08 8.69 -4.64
CA SER A 569 -10.99 7.22 -4.75
C SER A 569 -9.66 6.67 -4.23
N VAL A 570 -8.55 7.40 -4.43
CA VAL A 570 -7.22 7.00 -3.95
C VAL A 570 -7.17 6.99 -2.42
N VAL A 571 -7.78 7.98 -1.78
CA VAL A 571 -7.89 8.05 -0.32
C VAL A 571 -8.75 6.91 0.21
N ALA A 572 -9.93 6.69 -0.37
CA ALA A 572 -10.82 5.59 0.03
C ALA A 572 -10.16 4.21 -0.15
N ALA A 573 -9.48 3.98 -1.27
CA ALA A 573 -8.82 2.71 -1.57
C ALA A 573 -7.66 2.39 -0.61
N SER A 574 -7.00 3.39 -0.03
CA SER A 574 -5.90 3.16 0.92
C SER A 574 -6.32 2.35 2.15
N PHE A 575 -7.59 2.43 2.55
CA PHE A 575 -8.12 1.73 3.73
C PHE A 575 -8.30 0.22 3.52
N VAL A 576 -8.26 -0.29 2.28
CA VAL A 576 -8.39 -1.73 1.98
C VAL A 576 -7.15 -2.53 2.39
N LEU A 577 -6.00 -1.86 2.50
CA LEU A 577 -4.71 -2.51 2.67
C LEU A 577 -4.62 -3.31 3.98
N PHE A 578 -5.00 -2.71 5.10
CA PHE A 578 -4.90 -3.38 6.40
C PHE A 578 -5.84 -4.59 6.52
N PRO A 579 -7.15 -4.51 6.18
CA PRO A 579 -8.03 -5.68 6.28
C PRO A 579 -7.55 -6.86 5.45
N ILE A 580 -6.96 -6.62 4.27
CA ILE A 580 -6.36 -7.67 3.44
C ILE A 580 -5.13 -8.25 4.15
N ASP A 581 -4.21 -7.41 4.59
CA ASP A 581 -2.97 -7.84 5.24
C ASP A 581 -3.24 -8.63 6.53
N ASP A 582 -4.19 -8.19 7.34
CA ASP A 582 -4.59 -8.85 8.60
C ASP A 582 -5.25 -10.23 8.36
N ARG A 583 -5.95 -10.39 7.23
CA ARG A 583 -6.55 -11.65 6.81
C ARG A 583 -5.50 -12.60 6.23
N VAL A 584 -4.67 -12.13 5.30
CA VAL A 584 -3.66 -12.94 4.60
C VAL A 584 -2.55 -13.41 5.54
N SER A 585 -2.17 -12.57 6.52
CA SER A 585 -1.25 -12.95 7.60
C SER A 585 -1.86 -13.94 8.62
N ASN A 586 -3.13 -14.34 8.45
CA ASN A 586 -3.90 -15.13 9.41
C ASN A 586 -4.01 -14.52 10.82
N SER A 587 -3.63 -13.25 10.99
CA SER A 587 -3.71 -12.57 12.28
C SER A 587 -5.17 -12.41 12.72
N LYS A 588 -6.09 -12.10 11.79
CA LYS A 588 -7.53 -12.02 12.08
C LYS A 588 -8.07 -13.32 12.67
N ASN A 589 -7.70 -14.46 12.08
CA ASN A 589 -8.15 -15.78 12.56
C ASN A 589 -7.67 -16.04 13.99
N MET A 590 -6.41 -15.73 14.31
CA MET A 590 -5.86 -15.85 15.66
C MET A 590 -6.63 -14.99 16.69
N GLN A 591 -7.05 -13.78 16.31
CA GLN A 591 -7.82 -12.88 17.19
C GLN A 591 -9.21 -13.45 17.50
N LEU A 592 -9.89 -13.99 16.48
CA LEU A 592 -11.19 -14.64 16.65
C LEU A 592 -11.08 -15.89 17.53
N ILE A 593 -10.04 -16.72 17.35
CA ILE A 593 -9.75 -17.90 18.20
C ILE A 593 -9.49 -17.47 19.66
N SER A 594 -8.88 -16.30 19.86
CA SER A 594 -8.64 -15.72 21.18
C SER A 594 -9.90 -15.17 21.86
N GLY A 595 -11.07 -15.27 21.22
CA GLY A 595 -12.37 -14.88 21.76
C GLY A 595 -12.78 -13.44 21.47
N VAL A 596 -12.12 -12.75 20.53
CA VAL A 596 -12.55 -11.42 20.07
C VAL A 596 -13.80 -11.56 19.22
N HIS A 597 -14.85 -10.82 19.58
CA HIS A 597 -16.10 -10.80 18.82
C HIS A 597 -15.94 -10.06 17.48
N PRO A 598 -16.49 -10.55 16.34
CA PRO A 598 -16.40 -9.89 15.04
C PRO A 598 -16.83 -8.42 15.04
N ILE A 599 -17.90 -8.08 15.77
CA ILE A 599 -18.36 -6.67 15.91
C ILE A 599 -17.29 -5.78 16.54
N ILE A 600 -16.55 -6.28 17.55
CA ILE A 600 -15.47 -5.51 18.18
C ILE A 600 -14.31 -5.34 17.21
N TYR A 601 -14.00 -6.37 16.43
CA TYR A 601 -12.97 -6.32 15.40
C TYR A 601 -13.25 -5.23 14.36
N TRP A 602 -14.43 -5.26 13.73
CA TRP A 602 -14.80 -4.28 12.71
C TRP A 602 -15.02 -2.89 13.31
N GLY A 603 -15.60 -2.80 14.51
CA GLY A 603 -15.78 -1.54 15.22
C GLY A 603 -14.45 -0.86 15.56
N ALA A 604 -13.44 -1.61 16.01
CA ALA A 604 -12.11 -1.07 16.29
C ALA A 604 -11.44 -0.50 15.04
N ASN A 605 -11.50 -1.24 13.93
CA ASN A 605 -10.96 -0.80 12.64
C ASN A 605 -11.70 0.43 12.11
N TYR A 606 -13.03 0.41 12.15
CA TYR A 606 -13.88 1.51 11.69
C TYR A 606 -13.61 2.81 12.46
N VAL A 607 -13.54 2.74 13.79
CA VAL A 607 -13.24 3.93 14.62
C VAL A 607 -11.88 4.51 14.27
N TRP A 608 -10.86 3.66 14.10
CA TRP A 608 -9.53 4.13 13.74
C TRP A 608 -9.47 4.72 12.33
N ASP A 609 -10.12 4.08 11.36
CA ASP A 609 -10.16 4.55 9.97
C ASP A 609 -10.91 5.89 9.85
N MET A 610 -11.97 6.10 10.63
CA MET A 610 -12.65 7.40 10.79
C MET A 610 -11.75 8.49 11.40
N LEU A 611 -10.85 8.13 12.31
CA LEU A 611 -9.88 9.09 12.87
C LEU A 611 -8.81 9.46 11.83
N LEU A 612 -8.32 8.48 11.08
CA LEU A 612 -7.37 8.72 10.00
C LEU A 612 -7.98 9.54 8.86
N SER A 613 -9.27 9.36 8.56
CA SER A 613 -9.95 10.12 7.53
C SER A 613 -10.04 11.61 7.86
N LEU A 614 -10.16 11.99 9.15
CA LEU A 614 -10.09 13.39 9.57
C LEU A 614 -8.73 14.02 9.25
N VAL A 615 -7.64 13.26 9.39
CA VAL A 615 -6.29 13.74 9.00
C VAL A 615 -6.21 13.92 7.49
N SER A 616 -6.75 12.97 6.71
CA SER A 616 -6.81 13.08 5.25
C SER A 616 -7.65 14.26 4.76
N LEU A 617 -8.69 14.64 5.51
CA LEU A 617 -9.51 15.81 5.19
C LEU A 617 -8.71 17.10 5.31
N ILE A 618 -7.89 17.23 6.36
CA ILE A 618 -7.07 18.43 6.57
C ILE A 618 -6.07 18.60 5.41
N THR A 619 -5.43 17.52 4.98
CA THR A 619 -4.44 17.57 3.88
C THR A 619 -5.09 17.88 2.53
N LEU A 620 -6.31 17.36 2.27
CA LEU A 620 -7.06 17.64 1.04
C LEU A 620 -7.69 19.03 1.02
N PHE A 621 -8.20 19.52 2.15
CA PHE A 621 -8.98 20.76 2.23
C PHE A 621 -8.11 22.01 2.40
N PHE A 622 -6.94 21.88 3.04
CA PHE A 622 -6.02 23.00 3.27
C PHE A 622 -5.62 23.73 1.97
N PRO A 623 -5.23 23.05 0.87
CA PRO A 623 -4.89 23.74 -0.39
C PRO A 623 -6.07 24.48 -1.02
N VAL A 624 -7.29 23.96 -0.87
CA VAL A 624 -8.52 24.59 -1.39
C VAL A 624 -8.87 25.84 -0.60
N LEU A 625 -8.70 25.83 0.73
CA LEU A 625 -8.87 27.01 1.58
C LEU A 625 -7.90 28.14 1.22
N LEU A 626 -6.66 27.82 0.87
CA LEU A 626 -5.67 28.83 0.41
C LEU A 626 -6.11 29.52 -0.89
N CYS A 627 -6.86 28.81 -1.73
CA CYS A 627 -7.32 29.30 -3.02
C CYS A 627 -8.57 30.19 -2.88
N HIS A 628 -9.46 29.88 -1.92
CA HIS A 628 -10.70 30.58 -1.65
C HIS A 628 -11.00 30.73 -0.14
N SER A 629 -10.73 31.91 0.42
CA SER A 629 -11.03 32.25 1.83
C SER A 629 -12.52 32.20 2.18
N GLU A 630 -13.41 32.46 1.22
CA GLU A 630 -14.87 32.50 1.41
C GLU A 630 -15.48 31.12 1.70
N LEU A 631 -14.76 30.03 1.40
CA LEU A 631 -15.19 28.65 1.70
C LEU A 631 -15.21 28.33 3.20
N ILE A 632 -14.70 29.21 4.07
CA ILE A 632 -14.79 29.02 5.53
C ILE A 632 -16.25 28.96 5.99
N SER A 633 -17.13 29.77 5.40
CA SER A 633 -18.56 29.84 5.75
C SER A 633 -19.32 28.53 5.52
N ILE A 634 -18.85 27.71 4.59
CA ILE A 634 -19.46 26.43 4.19
C ILE A 634 -18.59 25.21 4.53
N ALA A 635 -17.47 25.41 5.22
CA ALA A 635 -16.52 24.35 5.56
C ALA A 635 -17.18 23.17 6.28
N ILE A 636 -18.14 23.45 7.16
CA ILE A 636 -18.91 22.44 7.89
C ILE A 636 -19.66 21.50 6.92
N SER A 637 -20.20 22.04 5.82
CA SER A 637 -20.93 21.26 4.82
C SER A 637 -20.00 20.34 4.04
N VAL A 638 -18.82 20.84 3.66
CA VAL A 638 -17.80 20.04 2.94
C VAL A 638 -17.25 18.93 3.83
N VAL A 639 -16.97 19.24 5.11
CA VAL A 639 -16.53 18.25 6.11
C VAL A 639 -17.58 17.15 6.29
N ALA A 640 -18.85 17.52 6.45
CA ALA A 640 -19.94 16.56 6.64
C ALA A 640 -20.11 15.64 5.42
N VAL A 641 -20.07 16.21 4.20
CA VAL A 641 -20.17 15.46 2.95
C VAL A 641 -18.98 14.50 2.77
N PHE A 642 -17.75 14.92 3.09
CA PHE A 642 -16.58 14.05 3.03
C PHE A 642 -16.64 12.92 4.06
N MET A 643 -17.04 13.20 5.29
CA MET A 643 -17.18 12.16 6.32
C MET A 643 -18.29 11.16 5.96
N GLY A 644 -19.40 11.63 5.37
CA GLY A 644 -20.44 10.75 4.81
C GLY A 644 -19.91 9.85 3.68
N TYR A 645 -19.11 10.41 2.78
CA TYR A 645 -18.46 9.65 1.71
C TYR A 645 -17.53 8.56 2.26
N ILE A 646 -16.64 8.91 3.19
CA ILE A 646 -15.72 7.92 3.78
C ILE A 646 -16.50 6.87 4.58
N HIS A 647 -17.57 7.24 5.28
CA HIS A 647 -18.42 6.29 5.99
C HIS A 647 -18.98 5.21 5.05
N SER A 648 -19.60 5.62 3.95
CA SER A 648 -20.13 4.66 2.97
C SER A 648 -19.01 3.86 2.30
N MET A 649 -17.90 4.52 1.95
CA MET A 649 -16.77 3.86 1.33
C MET A 649 -16.07 2.83 2.22
N LEU A 650 -15.90 3.11 3.52
CA LEU A 650 -15.31 2.12 4.43
C LEU A 650 -16.14 0.84 4.48
N ALA A 651 -17.47 0.98 4.47
CA ALA A 651 -18.35 -0.18 4.42
C ALA A 651 -18.07 -1.00 3.15
N ILE A 652 -18.05 -0.38 1.98
CA ILE A 652 -17.73 -1.04 0.70
C ILE A 652 -16.33 -1.67 0.72
N VAL A 653 -15.32 -0.93 1.16
CA VAL A 653 -13.92 -1.37 1.25
C VAL A 653 -13.78 -2.64 2.10
N TYR A 654 -14.48 -2.73 3.23
CA TYR A 654 -14.43 -3.90 4.10
C TYR A 654 -15.03 -5.14 3.42
N TRP A 655 -16.10 -4.98 2.64
CA TRP A 655 -16.63 -6.06 1.81
C TRP A 655 -15.64 -6.50 0.72
N PHE A 656 -15.02 -5.54 0.03
CA PHE A 656 -14.03 -5.85 -1.01
C PHE A 656 -12.74 -6.48 -0.47
N SER A 657 -12.42 -6.29 0.81
CA SER A 657 -11.26 -6.94 1.44
C SER A 657 -11.30 -8.47 1.39
N PHE A 658 -12.49 -9.07 1.21
CA PHE A 658 -12.65 -10.51 1.05
C PHE A 658 -12.42 -11.01 -0.37
N ALA A 659 -12.46 -10.13 -1.37
CA ALA A 659 -12.42 -10.51 -2.78
C ALA A 659 -11.01 -10.83 -3.30
N THR A 660 -9.95 -10.39 -2.60
CA THR A 660 -8.57 -10.48 -3.09
C THR A 660 -7.55 -10.83 -2.01
N ASP A 661 -6.68 -11.80 -2.28
CA ASP A 661 -5.60 -12.20 -1.37
C ASP A 661 -4.30 -11.39 -1.54
N SER A 662 -4.28 -10.45 -2.50
CA SER A 662 -3.13 -9.58 -2.79
C SER A 662 -3.43 -8.12 -2.42
N LEU A 663 -2.54 -7.50 -1.65
CA LEU A 663 -2.69 -6.10 -1.19
C LEU A 663 -2.77 -5.11 -2.37
N ILE A 664 -1.86 -5.23 -3.34
CA ILE A 664 -1.77 -4.32 -4.49
C ILE A 664 -3.01 -4.46 -5.38
N THR A 665 -3.41 -5.71 -5.63
CA THR A 665 -4.58 -6.00 -6.46
C THR A 665 -5.85 -5.46 -5.82
N GLY A 666 -6.01 -5.61 -4.50
CA GLY A 666 -7.14 -5.05 -3.76
C GLY A 666 -7.20 -3.52 -3.85
N PHE A 667 -6.07 -2.83 -3.63
CA PHE A 667 -5.98 -1.38 -3.78
C PHE A 667 -6.37 -0.90 -5.18
N LEU A 668 -5.82 -1.54 -6.23
CA LEU A 668 -6.07 -1.16 -7.62
C LEU A 668 -7.53 -1.36 -8.02
N ILE A 669 -8.15 -2.49 -7.63
CA ILE A 669 -9.55 -2.78 -7.97
C ILE A 669 -10.49 -1.79 -7.29
N VAL A 670 -10.34 -1.56 -5.98
CA VAL A 670 -11.18 -0.61 -5.25
C VAL A 670 -11.02 0.80 -5.80
N ASN A 671 -9.78 1.24 -6.05
CA ASN A 671 -9.52 2.56 -6.62
C ASN A 671 -10.15 2.71 -8.02
N ALA A 672 -9.98 1.72 -8.90
CA ALA A 672 -10.52 1.76 -10.25
C ALA A 672 -12.05 1.79 -10.24
N LEU A 673 -12.70 0.95 -9.43
CA LEU A 673 -14.16 0.93 -9.32
C LEU A 673 -14.71 2.23 -8.75
N ALA A 674 -14.10 2.79 -7.70
CA ALA A 674 -14.52 4.05 -7.11
C ALA A 674 -14.29 5.24 -8.07
N ALA A 675 -13.13 5.30 -8.74
CA ALA A 675 -12.81 6.36 -9.69
C ALA A 675 -13.74 6.30 -10.92
N LEU A 676 -13.91 5.13 -11.53
CA LEU A 676 -14.74 4.98 -12.73
C LEU A 676 -16.22 5.22 -12.41
N SER A 677 -16.73 4.65 -11.32
CA SER A 677 -18.13 4.87 -10.94
C SER A 677 -18.41 6.35 -10.67
N GLY A 678 -17.52 7.08 -9.99
CA GLY A 678 -17.69 8.51 -9.75
C GLY A 678 -17.56 9.38 -10.99
N THR A 679 -16.53 9.16 -11.81
CA THR A 679 -16.26 9.97 -13.01
C THR A 679 -17.30 9.77 -14.10
N VAL A 680 -17.64 8.51 -14.42
CA VAL A 680 -18.58 8.18 -15.50
C VAL A 680 -19.98 8.68 -15.18
N THR A 681 -20.44 8.49 -13.95
CA THR A 681 -21.80 8.92 -13.54
C THR A 681 -21.91 10.43 -13.42
N SER A 682 -20.90 11.09 -12.85
CA SER A 682 -20.88 12.56 -12.74
C SER A 682 -20.79 13.23 -14.10
N MET A 683 -19.93 12.72 -14.99
CA MET A 683 -19.82 13.21 -16.37
C MET A 683 -21.10 12.95 -17.17
N GLY A 684 -21.64 11.73 -17.10
CA GLY A 684 -22.89 11.37 -17.78
C GLY A 684 -24.04 12.28 -17.37
N TYR A 685 -24.13 12.61 -16.08
CA TYR A 685 -25.09 13.57 -15.57
C TYR A 685 -24.88 14.99 -16.13
N GLN A 686 -23.64 15.47 -16.24
CA GLN A 686 -23.38 16.79 -16.86
C GLN A 686 -23.78 16.83 -18.32
N LEU A 687 -23.51 15.78 -19.09
CA LEU A 687 -23.91 15.72 -20.49
C LEU A 687 -25.44 15.81 -20.65
N LEU A 688 -26.18 15.11 -19.79
CA LEU A 688 -27.64 15.19 -19.76
C LEU A 688 -28.16 16.58 -19.35
N LEU A 689 -27.49 17.23 -18.41
CA LEU A 689 -27.82 18.61 -18.05
C LEU A 689 -27.61 19.57 -19.22
N ILE A 690 -26.47 19.45 -19.92
CA ILE A 690 -26.16 20.29 -21.09
C ILE A 690 -27.18 20.05 -22.21
N GLU A 691 -27.50 18.79 -22.52
CA GLU A 691 -28.48 18.44 -23.54
C GLU A 691 -29.88 18.99 -23.19
N ARG A 692 -30.27 18.91 -21.92
CA ARG A 692 -31.54 19.46 -21.44
C ARG A 692 -31.58 20.98 -21.51
N GLU A 693 -30.49 21.67 -21.16
CA GLU A 693 -30.37 23.12 -21.26
C GLU A 693 -30.45 23.59 -22.72
N GLN A 694 -29.84 22.86 -23.65
CA GLN A 694 -29.83 23.21 -25.07
C GLN A 694 -31.19 22.97 -25.76
N ASN A 695 -31.92 21.91 -25.40
CA ASN A 695 -33.16 21.51 -26.07
C ASN A 695 -34.43 22.22 -25.57
N SER A 696 -34.40 22.93 -24.44
CA SER A 696 -35.62 23.51 -23.83
C SER A 696 -35.37 24.79 -23.00
N PRO A 697 -34.96 25.90 -23.63
CA PRO A 697 -34.65 27.16 -22.92
C PRO A 697 -35.86 27.81 -22.21
N ASN A 698 -37.09 27.51 -22.63
CA ASN A 698 -38.34 28.07 -22.05
C ASN A 698 -39.01 27.17 -20.99
N LEU A 699 -38.51 25.95 -20.77
CA LEU A 699 -39.16 24.89 -19.99
C LEU A 699 -38.41 24.55 -18.71
N ILE A 700 -37.60 25.49 -18.21
CA ILE A 700 -36.94 25.41 -16.89
C ILE A 700 -37.99 25.47 -15.75
N SER A 701 -39.28 25.71 -16.07
CA SER A 701 -40.38 25.85 -15.12
C SER A 701 -41.16 24.59 -14.76
N VAL A 702 -40.80 23.40 -15.26
CA VAL A 702 -41.43 22.20 -14.70
C VAL A 702 -40.63 21.77 -13.49
N GLU A 703 -41.23 22.01 -12.32
CA GLU A 703 -41.08 21.22 -11.09
C GLU A 703 -41.29 19.72 -11.39
N GLN A 704 -40.42 19.13 -12.21
CA GLN A 704 -40.42 17.70 -12.43
C GLN A 704 -39.79 17.07 -11.18
N PRO A 705 -40.52 16.18 -10.50
CA PRO A 705 -39.98 15.46 -9.37
C PRO A 705 -38.82 14.60 -9.86
N TRP A 706 -37.70 14.65 -9.16
CA TRP A 706 -36.92 13.46 -8.80
C TRP A 706 -36.83 12.47 -9.97
N ASP A 707 -36.06 12.79 -11.00
CA ASP A 707 -35.78 11.84 -12.09
C ASP A 707 -35.35 10.51 -11.42
N PRO A 708 -36.16 9.43 -11.43
CA PRO A 708 -35.99 8.31 -10.50
C PRO A 708 -34.63 7.62 -10.62
N TRP A 709 -34.02 7.72 -11.80
CA TRP A 709 -32.69 7.19 -12.08
C TRP A 709 -31.58 7.92 -11.32
N LEU A 710 -31.74 9.20 -10.95
CA LEU A 710 -30.78 9.92 -10.12
C LEU A 710 -30.67 9.33 -8.71
N TYR A 711 -31.79 8.87 -8.14
CA TYR A 711 -31.78 8.16 -6.85
C TYR A 711 -31.02 6.84 -6.93
N GLY A 712 -31.11 6.16 -8.08
CA GLY A 712 -30.29 4.98 -8.35
C GLY A 712 -28.79 5.30 -8.39
N LEU A 713 -28.40 6.40 -9.04
CA LEU A 713 -26.99 6.84 -9.06
C LEU A 713 -26.50 7.33 -7.69
N SER A 714 -27.39 7.91 -6.87
CA SER A 714 -27.05 8.36 -5.51
C SER A 714 -26.64 7.22 -4.56
N LEU A 715 -26.95 5.96 -4.89
CA LEU A 715 -26.43 4.78 -4.19
C LEU A 715 -24.95 4.51 -4.47
N LEU A 716 -24.31 5.25 -5.38
CA LEU A 716 -22.87 5.19 -5.60
C LEU A 716 -22.22 6.33 -4.81
N PRO A 717 -21.48 6.05 -3.72
CA PRO A 717 -20.89 7.11 -2.89
C PRO A 717 -19.99 8.09 -3.67
N PRO A 718 -19.19 7.67 -4.67
CA PRO A 718 -18.37 8.60 -5.46
C PRO A 718 -19.21 9.63 -6.21
N PHE A 719 -20.37 9.23 -6.72
CA PHE A 719 -21.29 10.13 -7.42
C PHE A 719 -21.92 11.11 -6.43
N SER A 720 -22.53 10.59 -5.35
CA SER A 720 -23.19 11.40 -4.33
C SER A 720 -22.25 12.44 -3.71
N TYR A 721 -21.01 12.07 -3.44
CA TYR A 721 -19.98 12.99 -2.96
C TYR A 721 -19.66 14.08 -3.98
N THR A 722 -19.34 13.70 -5.22
CA THR A 722 -18.98 14.64 -6.30
C THR A 722 -20.11 15.62 -6.58
N TRP A 723 -21.34 15.12 -6.56
CA TRP A 723 -22.54 15.91 -6.78
C TRP A 723 -22.81 16.89 -5.63
N ALA A 724 -22.72 16.43 -4.37
CA ALA A 724 -22.88 17.28 -3.20
C ALA A 724 -21.84 18.41 -3.13
N VAL A 725 -20.57 18.11 -3.44
CA VAL A 725 -19.51 19.14 -3.49
C VAL A 725 -19.78 20.14 -4.62
N THR A 726 -20.27 19.67 -5.77
CA THR A 726 -20.65 20.55 -6.88
C THR A 726 -21.80 21.48 -6.50
N LYS A 727 -22.85 20.98 -5.85
CA LYS A 727 -23.96 21.81 -5.32
C LYS A 727 -23.47 22.89 -4.36
N VAL A 728 -22.61 22.51 -3.41
CA VAL A 728 -22.06 23.44 -2.40
C VAL A 728 -21.19 24.51 -3.05
N THR A 729 -20.30 24.13 -3.95
CA THR A 729 -19.40 25.08 -4.64
C THR A 729 -20.15 25.98 -5.62
N GLN A 730 -21.15 25.45 -6.34
CA GLN A 730 -22.03 26.22 -7.19
C GLN A 730 -22.79 27.28 -6.39
N LYS A 731 -23.35 26.91 -5.23
CA LYS A 731 -24.06 27.83 -4.35
C LYS A 731 -23.18 28.97 -3.84
N VAL A 732 -21.93 28.71 -3.49
CA VAL A 732 -20.98 29.78 -3.09
C VAL A 732 -20.71 30.74 -4.24
N ASN A 733 -20.58 30.21 -5.46
CA ASN A 733 -20.38 31.04 -6.63
C ASN A 733 -21.64 31.89 -6.94
N GLU A 734 -22.83 31.32 -6.77
CA GLU A 734 -24.11 32.03 -6.90
C GLU A 734 -24.29 33.13 -5.81
N ASP A 735 -24.00 32.83 -4.54
CA ASP A 735 -24.03 33.80 -3.45
C ASP A 735 -23.03 34.95 -3.69
N ARG A 736 -21.81 34.63 -4.15
CA ARG A 736 -20.79 35.63 -4.53
C ARG A 736 -21.29 36.53 -5.65
N TYR A 737 -21.96 35.96 -6.64
CA TYR A 737 -22.55 36.70 -7.76
C TYR A 737 -23.65 37.66 -7.28
N CYS A 738 -24.57 37.20 -6.42
CA CYS A 738 -25.63 38.04 -5.88
C CYS A 738 -25.09 39.19 -5.01
N GLN A 739 -24.02 38.96 -4.24
CA GLN A 739 -23.42 39.99 -3.38
C GLN A 739 -22.57 41.01 -4.17
N GLY A 740 -21.81 40.57 -5.18
CA GLY A 740 -20.90 41.43 -5.94
C GLY A 740 -21.58 42.48 -6.85
N SER A 741 -22.88 42.34 -7.10
CA SER A 741 -23.62 43.20 -8.04
C SER A 741 -25.04 43.56 -7.55
N MET A 742 -25.22 43.74 -6.23
CA MET A 742 -26.53 43.90 -5.59
C MET A 742 -27.46 44.96 -6.24
N ALA A 743 -26.92 46.11 -6.65
CA ALA A 743 -27.71 47.18 -7.26
C ALA A 743 -28.26 46.80 -8.65
N THR A 744 -27.43 46.17 -9.47
CA THR A 744 -27.76 45.68 -10.81
C THR A 744 -28.72 44.48 -10.74
N VAL A 745 -28.49 43.57 -9.79
CA VAL A 745 -29.35 42.41 -9.54
C VAL A 745 -30.77 42.85 -9.16
N TYR A 746 -30.91 43.86 -8.29
CA TYR A 746 -32.21 44.43 -7.92
C TYR A 746 -32.98 44.97 -9.12
N ASP A 747 -32.33 45.78 -9.97
CA ASP A 747 -32.96 46.37 -11.17
C ASP A 747 -33.43 45.28 -12.15
N ILE A 748 -32.65 44.22 -12.29
CA ILE A 748 -33.00 43.06 -13.14
C ILE A 748 -34.18 42.28 -12.52
N CYS A 749 -34.16 42.01 -11.21
CA CYS A 749 -35.26 41.34 -10.51
C CYS A 749 -36.57 42.13 -10.58
N ALA A 750 -36.50 43.46 -10.46
CA ALA A 750 -37.64 44.36 -10.59
C ALA A 750 -38.20 44.40 -12.03
N TYR A 751 -37.34 44.35 -13.05
CA TYR A 751 -37.75 44.24 -14.46
C TYR A 751 -38.48 42.91 -14.72
N LEU A 752 -37.98 41.81 -14.17
CA LEU A 752 -38.56 40.47 -14.36
C LEU A 752 -39.90 40.28 -13.66
N ARG A 753 -40.18 41.05 -12.60
CA ARG A 753 -41.52 41.14 -12.00
C ARG A 753 -42.59 41.57 -12.99
N ASN A 754 -42.21 42.40 -13.97
CA ASN A 754 -43.12 43.09 -14.87
C ASN A 754 -43.22 42.45 -16.27
N SER A 755 -42.34 41.50 -16.60
CA SER A 755 -42.31 40.80 -17.90
C SER A 755 -42.07 39.28 -17.74
N PRO A 756 -43.05 38.51 -17.23
CA PRO A 756 -42.88 37.10 -16.88
C PRO A 756 -42.62 36.17 -18.09
N ASP A 757 -43.24 36.44 -19.24
CA ASP A 757 -43.12 35.59 -20.45
C ASP A 757 -41.79 35.80 -21.20
N GLU A 758 -41.16 36.97 -21.05
CA GLU A 758 -39.89 37.32 -21.68
C GLU A 758 -38.66 36.95 -20.83
N GLY A 759 -38.87 36.63 -19.54
CA GLY A 759 -37.84 36.32 -18.55
C GLY A 759 -37.50 34.84 -18.40
N ALA A 760 -38.18 33.93 -19.11
CA ALA A 760 -37.99 32.49 -18.94
C ALA A 760 -36.62 31.98 -19.44
N VAL A 761 -36.06 32.60 -20.49
CA VAL A 761 -34.78 32.20 -21.11
C VAL A 761 -33.56 32.79 -20.40
N LEU A 762 -33.70 33.97 -19.78
CA LEU A 762 -32.54 34.74 -19.27
C LEU A 762 -32.02 34.27 -17.90
N LEU A 763 -32.68 33.30 -17.25
CA LEU A 763 -32.68 33.21 -15.77
C LEU A 763 -32.68 31.80 -15.19
N THR A 764 -31.50 31.18 -15.16
CA THR A 764 -31.20 30.17 -14.13
C THR A 764 -30.50 30.84 -12.94
N ASN A 765 -29.36 31.50 -13.15
CA ASN A 765 -28.53 32.04 -12.06
C ASN A 765 -29.10 33.30 -11.38
N LEU A 766 -29.70 34.22 -12.14
CA LEU A 766 -30.32 35.42 -11.56
C LEU A 766 -31.66 35.10 -10.87
N ARG A 767 -32.30 33.96 -11.18
CA ARG A 767 -33.58 33.56 -10.57
C ARG A 767 -33.37 33.21 -9.10
N TYR A 768 -32.21 32.66 -8.74
CA TYR A 768 -31.81 32.44 -7.34
C TYR A 768 -31.69 33.77 -6.57
N CYS A 769 -31.01 34.77 -7.14
CA CYS A 769 -30.95 36.11 -6.53
C CYS A 769 -32.34 36.78 -6.47
N CYS A 770 -33.21 36.58 -7.46
CA CYS A 770 -34.54 37.21 -7.54
C CYS A 770 -35.65 36.44 -6.80
N ALA A 771 -35.52 35.14 -6.55
CA ALA A 771 -36.53 34.34 -5.85
C ALA A 771 -36.76 34.85 -4.43
N THR A 772 -35.70 35.30 -3.76
CA THR A 772 -35.76 35.95 -2.44
C THR A 772 -36.34 37.36 -2.50
N PHE A 773 -36.21 38.04 -3.64
CA PHE A 773 -36.76 39.36 -3.91
C PHE A 773 -38.29 39.37 -4.00
N PHE A 774 -38.89 38.31 -4.54
CA PHE A 774 -40.34 38.17 -4.62
C PHE A 774 -41.01 37.74 -3.30
N ALA A 775 -40.23 37.16 -2.37
CA ALA A 775 -40.74 36.58 -1.13
C ALA A 775 -40.75 37.55 0.06
N SER A 776 -40.02 38.67 0.00
CA SER A 776 -40.01 39.69 1.07
C SER A 776 -40.11 41.10 0.48
N GLU A 777 -40.96 41.96 1.03
CA GLU A 777 -41.06 43.39 0.67
C GLU A 777 -39.85 44.21 1.17
N GLY A 778 -38.63 43.64 1.14
CA GLY A 778 -37.44 44.24 1.75
C GLY A 778 -36.12 43.67 1.21
N ARG A 779 -35.07 44.48 1.38
CA ARG A 779 -33.68 44.24 0.92
C ARG A 779 -32.95 43.14 1.73
N GLN A 780 -33.46 41.92 1.82
CA GLN A 780 -32.73 40.82 2.46
C GLN A 780 -32.62 39.59 1.56
N VAL A 781 -31.38 39.29 1.14
CA VAL A 781 -31.02 38.00 0.55
C VAL A 781 -31.04 36.98 1.69
N VAL A 782 -32.02 36.08 1.69
CA VAL A 782 -32.08 34.99 2.66
C VAL A 782 -31.05 33.94 2.24
N HIS A 783 -29.97 33.79 3.01
CA HIS A 783 -29.04 32.68 2.85
C HIS A 783 -29.77 31.38 3.15
N LEU A 784 -30.11 30.59 2.12
CA LEU A 784 -30.55 29.21 2.37
C LEU A 784 -29.36 28.44 2.96
N SER A 785 -29.56 27.74 4.07
CA SER A 785 -28.54 26.82 4.59
C SER A 785 -28.12 25.79 3.52
N PRO A 786 -26.83 25.43 3.39
CA PRO A 786 -26.39 24.32 2.54
C PRO A 786 -27.07 23.00 2.93
N PHE A 787 -27.43 22.86 4.21
CA PHE A 787 -28.11 21.72 4.80
C PHE A 787 -29.63 21.78 4.60
N SER A 788 -30.07 22.05 3.37
CA SER A 788 -31.48 22.02 2.99
C SER A 788 -31.85 20.67 2.36
N PHE A 789 -33.11 20.27 2.51
CA PHE A 789 -33.71 19.15 1.78
C PHE A 789 -34.26 19.56 0.41
N HIS A 790 -34.23 20.85 0.09
CA HIS A 790 -34.56 21.34 -1.25
C HIS A 790 -33.53 20.90 -2.29
N ARG A 791 -33.89 21.01 -3.58
CA ARG A 791 -33.09 20.60 -4.75
C ARG A 791 -31.62 21.03 -4.67
N ASP A 792 -31.37 22.23 -4.15
CA ASP A 792 -30.05 22.86 -4.12
C ASP A 792 -29.29 22.60 -2.80
N GLY A 793 -29.88 21.84 -1.87
CA GLY A 793 -29.23 21.38 -0.66
C GLY A 793 -28.59 20.00 -0.79
N VAL A 794 -27.79 19.62 0.22
CA VAL A 794 -27.00 18.38 0.26
C VAL A 794 -27.47 17.33 1.27
N MET A 795 -28.58 17.60 1.98
CA MET A 795 -29.06 16.70 3.03
C MET A 795 -29.48 15.33 2.50
N VAL A 796 -30.05 15.27 1.30
CA VAL A 796 -30.49 14.02 0.68
C VAL A 796 -29.28 13.13 0.38
N GLU A 797 -28.25 13.65 -0.28
CA GLU A 797 -27.03 12.91 -0.59
C GLU A 797 -26.32 12.44 0.68
N LEU A 798 -26.26 13.29 1.71
CA LEU A 798 -25.66 12.93 2.99
C LEU A 798 -26.41 11.78 3.68
N LEU A 799 -27.75 11.84 3.71
CA LEU A 799 -28.56 10.76 4.29
C LEU A 799 -28.42 9.46 3.54
N VAL A 800 -28.39 9.48 2.20
CA VAL A 800 -28.19 8.28 1.40
C VAL A 800 -26.85 7.62 1.74
N MET A 801 -25.75 8.39 1.78
CA MET A 801 -24.43 7.85 2.14
C MET A 801 -24.38 7.29 3.57
N LEU A 802 -25.03 7.96 4.54
CA LEU A 802 -25.08 7.50 5.92
C LEU A 802 -25.91 6.21 6.08
N VAL A 803 -27.07 6.14 5.44
CA VAL A 803 -27.94 4.96 5.50
C VAL A 803 -27.30 3.78 4.79
N GLU A 804 -26.73 4.00 3.61
CA GLU A 804 -26.02 2.98 2.83
C GLU A 804 -24.87 2.37 3.62
N GLY A 805 -23.96 3.21 4.14
CA GLY A 805 -22.82 2.75 4.94
C GLY A 805 -23.25 1.99 6.19
N PHE A 806 -24.28 2.47 6.90
CA PHE A 806 -24.81 1.79 8.06
C PHE A 806 -25.38 0.41 7.72
N VAL A 807 -26.20 0.32 6.68
CA VAL A 807 -26.80 -0.96 6.23
C VAL A 807 -25.71 -1.94 5.84
N LEU A 808 -24.70 -1.52 5.07
CA LEU A 808 -23.59 -2.38 4.65
C LEU A 808 -22.73 -2.87 5.83
N LEU A 809 -22.50 -2.04 6.85
CA LEU A 809 -21.77 -2.43 8.06
C LEU A 809 -22.56 -3.40 8.94
N VAL A 810 -23.88 -3.19 9.08
CA VAL A 810 -24.74 -4.13 9.81
C VAL A 810 -24.77 -5.48 9.10
N LEU A 811 -24.94 -5.49 7.78
CA LEU A 811 -24.90 -6.72 6.99
C LEU A 811 -23.55 -7.43 7.11
N LEU A 812 -22.43 -6.69 7.11
CA LEU A 812 -21.09 -7.26 7.32
C LEU A 812 -20.98 -7.97 8.67
N GLY A 813 -21.44 -7.32 9.75
CA GLY A 813 -21.44 -7.91 11.10
C GLY A 813 -22.28 -9.18 11.19
N LEU A 814 -23.49 -9.15 10.63
CA LEU A 814 -24.41 -10.30 10.58
C LEU A 814 -23.83 -11.46 9.76
N LEU A 815 -23.14 -11.17 8.66
CA LEU A 815 -22.56 -12.20 7.82
C LEU A 815 -21.42 -12.92 8.53
N GLU A 816 -20.55 -12.21 9.23
CA GLU A 816 -19.49 -12.86 10.02
C GLU A 816 -20.03 -13.64 11.23
N GLU A 817 -21.10 -13.16 11.88
CA GLU A 817 -21.78 -13.93 12.93
C GLU A 817 -22.45 -15.20 12.37
N GLY A 818 -23.09 -15.10 11.21
CA GLY A 818 -23.78 -16.21 10.55
C GLY A 818 -22.83 -17.23 9.92
N PHE A 819 -21.69 -16.78 9.39
CA PHE A 819 -20.66 -17.65 8.83
C PHE A 819 -20.03 -18.55 9.90
N LEU A 820 -19.95 -18.10 11.16
CA LEU A 820 -19.53 -18.96 12.28
C LEU A 820 -20.60 -20.00 12.69
N ARG A 821 -21.87 -19.83 12.31
CA ARG A 821 -22.94 -20.82 12.53
C ARG A 821 -23.11 -21.81 11.39
N TYR A 822 -22.71 -21.49 10.16
CA TYR A 822 -22.87 -22.35 8.97
C TYR A 822 -21.57 -22.77 8.25
N GLY A 823 -20.43 -22.13 8.55
CA GLY A 823 -19.12 -22.36 7.93
C GLY A 823 -18.38 -23.62 8.39
N GLY A 824 -19.09 -24.63 8.89
CA GLY A 824 -18.58 -25.97 9.15
C GLY A 824 -18.69 -26.90 7.94
N ARG A 825 -18.70 -26.37 6.69
CA ARG A 825 -18.74 -27.15 5.43
C ARG A 825 -18.48 -26.26 4.21
N THR A 826 -17.26 -25.77 4.03
CA THR A 826 -16.75 -25.46 2.69
C THR A 826 -15.51 -26.32 2.46
N SER A 827 -15.77 -27.50 1.93
CA SER A 827 -14.77 -28.32 1.26
C SER A 827 -14.15 -27.50 0.14
N VAL A 828 -12.85 -27.22 0.25
CA VAL A 828 -12.00 -26.91 -0.89
C VAL A 828 -12.13 -28.07 -1.88
N PRO A 829 -12.56 -27.87 -3.14
CA PRO A 829 -12.59 -28.95 -4.11
C PRO A 829 -11.14 -29.25 -4.53
N GLY A 830 -10.56 -30.30 -3.94
CA GLY A 830 -9.24 -30.80 -4.35
C GLY A 830 -8.34 -31.38 -3.26
N ALA A 831 -8.70 -31.27 -1.97
CA ALA A 831 -7.95 -31.93 -0.90
C ALA A 831 -8.76 -33.13 -0.36
N THR A 832 -8.55 -34.30 -0.94
CA THR A 832 -8.99 -35.58 -0.36
C THR A 832 -8.07 -35.94 0.81
N THR A 833 -8.26 -35.30 1.96
CA THR A 833 -7.91 -35.90 3.24
C THR A 833 -9.16 -36.60 3.78
N PRO A 834 -9.10 -37.90 4.15
CA PRO A 834 -10.25 -38.56 4.73
C PRO A 834 -10.56 -37.89 6.09
N PRO A 835 -11.85 -37.81 6.49
CA PRO A 835 -12.21 -37.28 7.77
C PRO A 835 -11.63 -38.19 8.87
N ILE A 836 -10.94 -37.59 9.83
CA ILE A 836 -10.61 -38.28 11.09
C ILE A 836 -11.93 -38.42 11.84
N GLU A 837 -12.61 -39.56 11.65
CA GLU A 837 -13.63 -40.02 12.56
C GLU A 837 -12.99 -40.27 13.92
N PHE A 838 -13.28 -39.41 14.90
CA PHE A 838 -13.13 -39.79 16.30
C PHE A 838 -14.16 -40.89 16.59
N ARG A 839 -13.73 -42.16 16.51
CA ARG A 839 -14.49 -43.28 17.09
C ARG A 839 -14.68 -43.01 18.59
N PRO A 840 -15.91 -43.07 19.13
CA PRO A 840 -16.14 -43.02 20.57
C PRO A 840 -15.81 -44.38 21.18
N GLY A 841 -14.51 -44.69 21.35
CA GLY A 841 -14.03 -45.98 21.84
C GLY A 841 -13.70 -46.04 23.34
N VAL A 842 -13.84 -44.94 24.09
CA VAL A 842 -13.32 -44.87 25.48
C VAL A 842 -14.34 -45.32 26.54
N ALA A 843 -15.59 -45.59 26.16
CA ALA A 843 -16.63 -46.07 27.08
C ALA A 843 -16.72 -47.60 27.18
N GLU A 844 -16.30 -48.35 26.15
CA GLU A 844 -16.36 -49.82 26.15
C GLU A 844 -15.10 -50.47 26.74
N GLU A 845 -13.91 -49.87 26.56
CA GLU A 845 -12.67 -50.38 27.19
C GLU A 845 -12.69 -50.26 28.72
N LYS A 846 -13.34 -49.23 29.26
CA LYS A 846 -13.45 -49.06 30.72
C LYS A 846 -14.34 -50.16 31.36
N LYS A 847 -15.41 -50.59 30.67
CA LYS A 847 -16.27 -51.70 31.09
C LYS A 847 -15.62 -53.07 30.90
N ALA A 848 -14.73 -53.23 29.91
CA ALA A 848 -13.96 -54.47 29.73
C ALA A 848 -12.87 -54.64 30.80
N VAL A 849 -12.19 -53.56 31.18
CA VAL A 849 -11.15 -53.57 32.22
C VAL A 849 -11.75 -53.75 33.64
N GLU A 850 -12.90 -53.15 33.94
CA GLU A 850 -13.60 -53.36 35.22
C GLU A 850 -14.14 -54.80 35.38
N LYS A 851 -14.49 -55.48 34.27
CA LYS A 851 -14.92 -56.89 34.29
C LYS A 851 -13.77 -57.88 34.48
N ILE A 852 -12.56 -57.52 34.02
CA ILE A 852 -11.34 -58.32 34.19
C ILE A 852 -10.78 -58.17 35.62
N LEU A 853 -10.91 -56.98 36.21
CA LEU A 853 -10.47 -56.72 37.60
C LEU A 853 -11.39 -57.32 38.67
N ALA A 854 -12.62 -57.68 38.34
CA ALA A 854 -13.56 -58.32 39.28
C ALA A 854 -13.36 -59.84 39.44
N GLY A 855 -12.47 -60.47 38.67
CA GLY A 855 -12.33 -61.93 38.59
C GLY A 855 -11.07 -62.54 39.20
N HIS A 856 -10.11 -61.74 39.71
CA HIS A 856 -8.84 -62.26 40.21
C HIS A 856 -8.62 -61.92 41.69
N ASP A 857 -8.70 -62.95 42.51
CA ASP A 857 -8.41 -62.95 43.94
C ASP A 857 -6.90 -62.71 44.18
N LEU A 858 -6.55 -61.56 44.77
CA LEU A 858 -5.18 -61.05 44.94
C LEU A 858 -4.43 -61.66 46.13
N SER A 859 -4.84 -62.82 46.64
CA SER A 859 -4.31 -63.38 47.89
C SER A 859 -3.34 -64.57 47.75
N LYS A 860 -2.71 -64.80 46.59
CA LYS A 860 -1.71 -65.89 46.43
C LYS A 860 -0.36 -65.44 45.87
N PRO A 861 0.77 -65.85 46.45
CA PRO A 861 2.10 -65.53 45.94
C PRO A 861 2.52 -66.55 44.87
N CYS A 862 2.97 -66.10 43.70
CA CYS A 862 3.57 -66.96 42.68
C CYS A 862 5.01 -66.56 42.36
N THR A 863 5.89 -67.37 42.95
CA THR A 863 7.19 -67.88 42.52
C THR A 863 7.67 -67.62 41.07
N HIS A 864 8.96 -67.28 40.99
CA HIS A 864 9.87 -67.32 39.82
C HIS A 864 9.63 -68.47 38.82
N ARG A 865 9.79 -68.19 37.52
CA ARG A 865 10.87 -68.76 36.68
C ARG A 865 10.94 -68.13 35.27
N THR A 866 12.17 -67.70 34.96
CA THR A 866 12.85 -67.48 33.65
C THR A 866 12.20 -66.62 32.59
#